data_AF-A0AB32W4W5-F1
#
_entry.id   AF-A0AB32W4W5-F1
#
_cell.length_a   1.000
_cell.length_b   1.000
_cell.length_c   1.000
_cell.angle_alpha   90.00
_cell.angle_beta   90.00
_cell.angle_gamma   90.00
#
_symmetry.space_group_name_H-M   'P 1'
#
loop_
_entity.id
_entity.type
_entity.pdbx_description
1 polymer ?
#
loop_
_entity_poly.entity_id
_entity_poly.type
_entity_poly.pdbx_seq_one_letter_code
_entity_poly.pdbx_strand_id
1 'polypeptide(L)'
;MAVVREKDVCWEYAEKLDGNKVRCKFCLRVLNGGISRLKHHLSRLPSKGVNPCSKVRDDVTDRVRAILSSKEEIKETSSVKKQKIAEARSPGNISTCSKIIPLEASSPVAKVFPATSPIAPPSLNSQENVERSIALFFFENKLDFSVARSSSYQAMIDAVGKFGPGFTGPSVETLKTMWLERIKSEVCLQSKDTEKEWATTGCTIIADTWTDNKSRALINFLVSSPSRTFFHKSVDASSYFKNTKCLADLFDSVIQDFGPENVVQIIMDSSFNYTGISNHILQNYGTIFVSPCASQCLNLILEEFSKVDWVNRCILQAQTLSKFLYNNASMLDLMKKFTGEQELIRTGITKSVSSFLSLQSMLKQRSRLKHMFNSPEYSTNSSYANKPQSISCIGIVEDNDFWRAVDECVAISEPFLKVLREVSGGKPAVGSIYELMTRAKESIRTYYIMDEGKCKTFLDIVDRKWRDQLHSPLHSAGAFLNPSIQYNQEIKFLGSIKEDFFKVLEKLLPTPELRRDITNQIFTFTRAKGMFACNLAMEARDTVSPGLWWEQFGDSAPVLQRVAIRILSQVCSTFTFERHWSTFQQIHSEKRNKIDKEILNDLVYINYNLRLARQMRTKSVEADPIQFDDIDMTSEWVEESENPSPTQWLDRFGSALDGGDLNTRQFNAAIFGNDHIFGL
;
A
#
# COMPACT_ATOMS: atom_id res chain seq x y z
N MET A 1 -12.02 26.77 17.16
CA MET A 1 -11.35 27.28 18.37
C MET A 1 -10.12 28.07 17.92
N ALA A 2 -9.97 29.31 18.38
CA ALA A 2 -8.82 30.14 18.04
C ALA A 2 -7.53 29.50 18.60
N VAL A 3 -6.52 29.31 17.74
CA VAL A 3 -5.19 28.83 18.15
C VAL A 3 -4.54 29.94 18.97
N VAL A 4 -4.54 29.76 20.29
CA VAL A 4 -3.81 30.61 21.22
C VAL A 4 -2.32 30.46 20.87
N ARG A 5 -1.69 31.53 20.36
CA ARG A 5 -0.22 31.57 20.20
C ARG A 5 0.39 31.35 21.59
N GLU A 6 1.09 30.24 21.78
CA GLU A 6 1.87 30.00 22.99
C GLU A 6 2.78 31.20 23.26
N LYS A 7 2.67 31.78 24.46
CA LYS A 7 3.57 32.85 24.91
C LYS A 7 4.98 32.28 25.00
N ASP A 8 5.93 32.94 24.34
CA ASP A 8 7.34 32.54 24.33
C ASP A 8 7.88 32.40 25.77
N VAL A 9 8.35 31.21 26.14
CA VAL A 9 8.80 30.85 27.49
C VAL A 9 9.89 31.81 28.02
N CYS A 10 10.67 32.42 27.12
CA CYS A 10 11.71 33.37 27.52
C CYS A 10 11.17 34.68 28.13
N TRP A 11 9.86 34.96 28.04
CA TRP A 11 9.24 36.10 28.72
C TRP A 11 9.30 35.98 30.25
N GLU A 12 9.47 34.78 30.79
CA GLU A 12 9.70 34.57 32.23
C GLU A 12 10.94 35.32 32.73
N TYR A 13 11.95 35.48 31.87
CA TYR A 13 13.25 36.08 32.17
C TYR A 13 13.35 37.57 31.81
N ALA A 14 12.25 38.19 31.37
CA ALA A 14 12.22 39.61 31.02
C ALA A 14 10.99 40.36 31.53
N GLU A 15 11.16 41.66 31.63
CA GLU A 15 10.09 42.63 31.83
C GLU A 15 9.86 43.37 30.51
N LYS A 16 8.60 43.46 30.07
CA LYS A 16 8.22 44.17 28.84
C LYS A 16 8.17 45.66 29.14
N LEU A 17 8.88 46.46 28.33
CA LEU A 17 8.83 47.92 28.40
C LEU A 17 8.07 48.48 27.18
N ASP A 18 7.79 49.78 27.19
CA ASP A 18 7.11 50.44 26.07
C ASP A 18 7.89 50.31 24.76
N GLY A 19 7.15 50.04 23.68
CA GLY A 19 7.69 49.73 22.36
C GLY A 19 8.31 48.33 22.28
N ASN A 20 9.24 48.14 21.33
CA ASN A 20 9.90 46.84 21.12
C ASN A 20 11.12 46.64 22.07
N LYS A 21 10.99 47.09 23.32
CA LYS A 21 12.07 47.08 24.33
C LYS A 21 11.78 46.05 25.43
N VAL A 22 12.82 45.37 25.90
CA VAL A 22 12.73 44.39 26.98
C VAL A 22 13.85 44.58 27.98
N ARG A 23 13.56 44.44 29.28
CA ARG A 23 14.56 44.49 30.35
C ARG A 23 14.87 43.08 30.82
N CYS A 24 16.15 42.71 30.87
CA CYS A 24 16.59 41.44 31.42
C CYS A 24 16.44 41.44 32.95
N LYS A 25 15.79 40.42 33.53
CA LYS A 25 15.63 40.32 35.00
C LYS A 25 16.94 40.02 35.75
N PHE A 26 17.99 39.54 35.07
CA PHE A 26 19.26 39.17 35.70
C PHE A 26 20.26 40.33 35.79
N CYS A 27 20.51 41.01 34.66
CA CYS A 27 21.47 42.12 34.62
C CYS A 27 20.83 43.51 34.57
N LEU A 28 19.48 43.58 34.55
CA LEU A 28 18.68 44.81 34.46
C LEU A 28 18.92 45.68 33.22
N ARG A 29 19.70 45.18 32.24
CA ARG A 29 19.96 45.86 30.97
C ARG A 29 18.71 45.88 30.10
N VAL A 30 18.43 47.02 29.48
CA VAL A 30 17.37 47.19 28.49
C VAL A 30 17.89 46.90 27.09
N LEU A 31 17.20 46.05 26.36
CA LEU A 31 17.52 45.63 25.00
C LEU A 31 16.47 46.17 24.01
N ASN A 32 16.93 46.78 22.92
CA ASN A 32 16.09 47.27 21.83
C ASN A 32 15.96 46.18 20.76
N GLY A 33 14.82 45.52 20.64
CA GLY A 33 14.60 44.44 19.67
C GLY A 33 13.78 43.24 20.18
N GLY A 34 13.01 43.42 21.25
CA GLY A 34 12.07 42.43 21.76
C GLY A 34 12.71 41.14 22.29
N ILE A 35 11.88 40.11 22.41
CA ILE A 35 12.25 38.84 23.05
C ILE A 35 13.39 38.10 22.31
N SER A 36 13.51 38.28 20.99
CA SER A 36 14.57 37.64 20.19
C SER A 36 15.97 38.10 20.58
N ARG A 37 16.16 39.40 20.87
CA ARG A 37 17.46 39.90 21.35
C ARG A 37 17.74 39.50 22.80
N LEU A 38 16.69 39.36 23.61
CA LEU A 38 16.84 38.80 24.96
C LEU A 38 17.35 37.35 24.91
N LYS A 39 16.87 36.51 23.98
CA LYS A 39 17.34 35.13 23.86
C LYS A 39 18.84 35.04 23.58
N HIS A 40 19.35 35.85 22.66
CA HIS A 40 20.79 35.94 22.38
C HIS A 40 21.58 36.51 23.57
N HIS A 41 20.99 37.46 24.29
CA HIS A 41 21.58 37.99 25.53
C HIS A 41 21.70 36.92 26.63
N LEU A 42 20.68 36.05 26.80
CA LEU A 42 20.65 35.00 27.83
C LEU A 42 21.42 33.73 27.44
N SER A 43 21.49 33.38 26.14
CA SER A 43 22.21 32.20 25.65
C SER A 43 23.74 32.38 25.61
N ARG A 44 24.21 33.61 25.80
CA ARG A 44 25.61 34.03 25.67
C ARG A 44 26.22 33.68 24.30
N LEU A 45 25.40 33.48 23.27
CA LEU A 45 25.85 33.24 21.90
C LEU A 45 26.24 34.57 21.24
N PRO A 46 27.32 34.61 20.45
CA PRO A 46 27.74 35.83 19.75
C PRO A 46 26.69 36.25 18.71
N SER A 47 26.16 37.46 18.83
CA SER A 47 25.21 38.05 17.87
C SER A 47 25.48 39.54 17.68
N LYS A 48 25.37 40.03 16.43
CA LYS A 48 25.71 41.42 16.08
C LYS A 48 24.89 42.41 16.92
N GLY A 49 25.56 43.16 17.79
CA GLY A 49 24.96 44.23 18.59
C GLY A 49 24.18 43.77 19.83
N VAL A 50 24.39 42.53 20.31
CA VAL A 50 23.81 42.02 21.57
C VAL A 50 24.94 41.57 22.48
N ASN A 51 25.17 42.32 23.56
CA ASN A 51 26.14 41.95 24.58
C ASN A 51 25.61 40.79 25.44
N PRO A 52 26.39 39.73 25.74
CA PRO A 52 25.93 38.62 26.57
C PRO A 52 25.62 39.06 28.01
N CYS A 53 24.72 38.33 28.68
CA CYS A 53 24.38 38.58 30.07
C CYS A 53 25.47 38.05 31.00
N SER A 54 26.06 38.94 31.80
CA SER A 54 27.07 38.58 32.81
C SER A 54 26.49 38.05 34.12
N LYS A 55 25.17 38.16 34.33
CA LYS A 55 24.49 37.78 35.58
C LYS A 55 23.44 36.66 35.44
N VAL A 56 23.25 36.13 34.23
CA VAL A 56 22.35 34.99 33.99
C VAL A 56 22.97 33.72 34.59
N ARG A 57 22.14 32.85 35.16
CA ARG A 57 22.57 31.54 35.66
C ARG A 57 22.74 30.55 34.50
N ASP A 58 23.66 29.59 34.65
CA ASP A 58 24.02 28.68 33.55
C ASP A 58 22.85 27.75 33.14
N ASP A 59 22.01 27.34 34.09
CA ASP A 59 20.78 26.58 33.83
C ASP A 59 19.80 27.31 32.89
N VAL A 60 19.67 28.63 33.04
CA VAL A 60 18.86 29.47 32.15
C VAL A 60 19.53 29.64 30.80
N THR A 61 20.86 29.77 30.75
CA THR A 61 21.63 29.85 29.50
C THR A 61 21.47 28.60 28.66
N ASP A 62 21.58 27.41 29.25
CA ASP A 62 21.44 26.13 28.56
C ASP A 62 20.01 25.93 28.05
N ARG A 63 19.00 26.27 28.87
CA ARG A 63 17.59 26.21 28.48
C ARG A 63 17.29 27.13 27.30
N VAL A 64 17.83 28.35 27.28
CA VAL A 64 17.62 29.29 26.16
C VAL A 64 18.38 28.85 24.91
N ARG A 65 19.55 28.22 25.04
CA ARG A 65 20.30 27.66 23.91
C ARG A 65 19.52 26.53 23.24
N ALA A 66 18.95 25.60 24.01
CA ALA A 66 18.09 24.53 23.49
C ALA A 66 16.87 25.06 22.72
N ILE A 67 16.26 26.16 23.20
CA ILE A 67 15.14 26.83 22.53
C ILE A 67 15.56 27.49 21.20
N LEU A 68 16.81 27.96 21.09
CA LEU A 68 17.33 28.54 19.85
C LEU A 68 17.69 27.46 18.83
N SER A 69 18.35 26.39 19.25
CA SER A 69 18.73 25.26 18.39
C SER A 69 17.51 24.54 17.81
N SER A 70 16.48 24.29 18.62
CA SER A 70 15.21 23.71 18.12
C SER A 70 14.49 24.60 17.10
N LYS A 71 14.70 25.94 17.14
CA LYS A 71 14.15 26.85 16.12
C LYS A 71 15.02 26.94 14.86
N GLU A 72 16.31 26.64 14.93
CA GLU A 72 17.21 26.59 13.78
C GLU A 72 17.01 25.32 12.95
N GLU A 73 16.76 24.17 13.58
CA GLU A 73 16.36 22.92 12.88
C GLU A 73 15.06 23.10 12.07
N ILE A 74 14.10 23.87 12.60
CA ILE A 74 12.85 24.23 11.91
C ILE A 74 13.10 25.23 10.76
N LYS A 75 14.21 25.98 10.79
CA LYS A 75 14.53 27.01 9.78
C LYS A 75 15.44 26.47 8.67
N GLU A 76 16.36 25.56 8.97
CA GLU A 76 17.22 24.90 7.97
C GLU A 76 16.42 23.99 7.03
N THR A 77 15.41 23.30 7.57
CA THR A 77 14.39 22.59 6.78
C THR A 77 13.60 23.51 5.83
N SER A 78 13.53 24.82 6.11
CA SER A 78 12.85 25.81 5.25
C SER A 78 13.75 26.46 4.18
N SER A 79 15.07 26.56 4.42
CA SER A 79 16.02 27.19 3.48
C SER A 79 16.53 26.27 2.38
N VAL A 80 16.62 24.95 2.61
CA VAL A 80 17.05 23.97 1.58
C VAL A 80 16.05 23.88 0.41
N LYS A 81 14.79 24.29 0.60
CA LYS A 81 13.77 24.37 -0.46
C LYS A 81 13.98 25.53 -1.46
N LYS A 82 14.83 26.53 -1.19
CA LYS A 82 14.92 27.76 -2.02
C LYS A 82 16.08 27.84 -3.02
N GLN A 83 17.01 26.87 -3.04
CA GLN A 83 18.27 27.00 -3.80
C GLN A 83 18.37 26.08 -5.04
N LYS A 84 17.22 25.64 -5.61
CA LYS A 84 17.18 24.71 -6.76
C LYS A 84 16.55 25.25 -8.04
N ILE A 85 16.52 26.57 -8.26
CA ILE A 85 16.07 27.15 -9.54
C ILE A 85 16.98 28.34 -9.92
N ALA A 86 18.12 28.06 -10.54
CA ALA A 86 18.78 28.94 -11.50
C ALA A 86 20.02 28.24 -12.07
N GLU A 87 19.89 27.49 -13.17
CA GLU A 87 20.97 27.35 -14.16
C GLU A 87 20.48 26.61 -15.41
N ALA A 88 20.43 27.31 -16.55
CA ALA A 88 20.81 26.80 -17.87
C ALA A 88 20.64 27.88 -18.95
N ARG A 89 21.75 28.34 -19.55
CA ARG A 89 22.02 28.24 -21.00
C ARG A 89 23.39 28.82 -21.39
N SER A 90 24.11 28.01 -22.17
CA SER A 90 25.44 28.14 -22.82
C SER A 90 25.38 29.02 -24.09
N PRO A 91 26.47 29.28 -24.90
CA PRO A 91 27.05 28.28 -25.85
C PRO A 91 28.51 28.49 -26.40
N GLY A 92 29.02 27.46 -27.12
CA GLY A 92 29.99 27.55 -28.27
C GLY A 92 31.46 27.21 -27.97
N ASN A 93 32.26 26.50 -28.79
CA ASN A 93 32.13 25.99 -30.17
C ASN A 93 33.37 25.10 -30.55
N ILE A 94 33.18 24.05 -31.39
CA ILE A 94 33.98 23.62 -32.59
C ILE A 94 35.46 23.15 -32.33
N SER A 95 36.08 22.07 -32.87
CA SER A 95 35.91 21.18 -34.04
C SER A 95 36.78 19.89 -33.91
N THR A 96 36.38 18.80 -34.57
CA THR A 96 37.13 17.73 -35.34
C THR A 96 38.66 17.58 -35.15
N CYS A 97 39.33 16.40 -35.16
CA CYS A 97 39.13 15.15 -35.92
C CYS A 97 40.14 14.05 -35.47
N SER A 98 39.78 12.78 -35.75
CA SER A 98 40.62 11.62 -36.15
C SER A 98 41.82 11.11 -35.30
N LYS A 99 41.61 9.91 -34.73
CA LYS A 99 42.45 8.68 -34.64
C LYS A 99 43.97 8.77 -34.95
N ILE A 100 44.80 8.22 -34.06
CA ILE A 100 45.60 6.97 -34.19
C ILE A 100 46.40 6.71 -32.88
N ILE A 101 46.47 5.43 -32.48
CA ILE A 101 47.19 4.79 -31.35
C ILE A 101 48.40 4.03 -31.95
N PRO A 102 49.44 3.52 -31.24
CA PRO A 102 50.15 3.92 -30.02
C PRO A 102 51.70 3.95 -30.22
N LEU A 103 52.48 4.40 -29.24
CA LEU A 103 53.55 3.55 -28.66
C LEU A 103 54.12 4.16 -27.37
N GLU A 104 54.37 3.28 -26.39
CA GLU A 104 55.07 3.54 -25.14
C GLU A 104 56.59 3.73 -25.36
N ALA A 105 57.22 4.62 -24.59
CA ALA A 105 58.13 4.28 -23.48
C ALA A 105 59.21 5.34 -23.19
N SER A 106 59.50 5.50 -21.89
CA SER A 106 60.69 6.05 -21.22
C SER A 106 60.84 7.58 -21.01
N SER A 107 60.41 8.02 -19.80
CA SER A 107 61.09 8.81 -18.72
C SER A 107 62.21 9.84 -19.03
N PRO A 108 62.59 10.79 -18.13
CA PRO A 108 61.98 11.31 -16.89
C PRO A 108 62.10 12.86 -16.69
N VAL A 109 61.47 13.36 -15.61
CA VAL A 109 61.71 14.66 -14.90
C VAL A 109 61.39 15.98 -15.62
N ALA A 110 60.30 16.63 -15.22
CA ALA A 110 60.33 17.99 -14.64
C ALA A 110 58.96 18.39 -14.06
N LYS A 111 59.02 18.84 -12.80
CA LYS A 111 57.98 19.38 -11.95
C LYS A 111 57.24 20.56 -12.60
N VAL A 112 55.89 20.56 -12.63
CA VAL A 112 55.02 21.73 -12.31
C VAL A 112 53.60 21.23 -12.00
N PHE A 113 53.37 20.72 -10.79
CA PHE A 113 52.05 20.86 -10.14
C PHE A 113 52.32 21.41 -8.74
N PRO A 114 51.56 22.43 -8.28
CA PRO A 114 51.66 22.84 -6.89
C PRO A 114 51.28 21.66 -6.02
N ALA A 115 52.16 21.31 -5.09
CA ALA A 115 51.82 20.43 -3.99
C ALA A 115 50.75 21.12 -3.14
N THR A 116 49.49 20.72 -3.29
CA THR A 116 48.51 20.92 -2.24
C THR A 116 48.80 19.85 -1.19
N SER A 117 49.42 20.28 -0.10
CA SER A 117 49.54 19.56 1.17
C SER A 117 48.25 18.83 1.54
N PRO A 118 48.31 17.70 2.27
CA PRO A 118 47.12 17.06 2.81
C PRO A 118 46.49 18.04 3.80
N ILE A 119 45.49 18.79 3.33
CA ILE A 119 44.57 19.49 4.21
C ILE A 119 43.82 18.34 4.89
N ALA A 120 44.15 18.09 6.15
CA ALA A 120 43.34 17.25 7.02
C ALA A 120 41.88 17.66 6.80
N PRO A 121 40.95 16.70 6.55
CA PRO A 121 39.58 17.06 6.30
C PRO A 121 39.13 17.96 7.46
N PRO A 122 38.52 19.13 7.17
CA PRO A 122 37.88 19.89 8.23
C PRO A 122 36.97 18.89 8.94
N SER A 123 36.91 18.95 10.27
CA SER A 123 36.02 18.09 11.06
C SER A 123 34.57 18.40 10.71
N LEU A 124 34.14 17.97 9.52
CA LEU A 124 32.78 17.77 9.11
C LEU A 124 32.19 16.91 10.21
N ASN A 125 31.10 17.41 10.78
CA ASN A 125 30.35 16.73 11.81
C ASN A 125 30.28 15.23 11.45
N SER A 126 30.68 14.34 12.37
CA SER A 126 30.83 12.91 12.08
C SER A 126 29.56 12.32 11.44
N GLN A 127 28.41 12.91 11.77
CA GLN A 127 27.11 12.59 11.19
C GLN A 127 27.00 12.93 9.70
N GLU A 128 27.40 14.13 9.25
CA GLU A 128 27.26 14.55 7.85
C GLU A 128 28.12 13.68 6.92
N ASN A 129 29.30 13.27 7.38
CA ASN A 129 30.15 12.34 6.64
C ASN A 129 29.50 10.95 6.49
N VAL A 130 28.85 10.44 7.55
CA VAL A 130 28.13 9.17 7.51
C VAL A 130 26.93 9.27 6.56
N GLU A 131 26.13 10.33 6.67
CA GLU A 131 24.99 10.58 5.79
C GLU A 131 25.42 10.71 4.33
N ARG A 132 26.52 11.41 4.05
CA ARG A 132 27.11 11.52 2.70
C ARG A 132 27.50 10.14 2.15
N SER A 133 28.17 9.30 2.94
CA SER A 133 28.55 7.95 2.50
C SER A 133 27.34 7.07 2.20
N ILE A 134 26.30 7.15 3.03
CA ILE A 134 25.02 6.47 2.80
C ILE A 134 24.38 6.97 1.49
N ALA A 135 24.32 8.29 1.28
CA ALA A 135 23.71 8.87 0.09
C ALA A 135 24.44 8.43 -1.19
N LEU A 136 25.78 8.41 -1.17
CA LEU A 136 26.58 7.91 -2.28
C LEU A 136 26.25 6.44 -2.61
N PHE A 137 26.11 5.58 -1.59
CA PHE A 137 25.72 4.18 -1.78
C PHE A 137 24.35 4.04 -2.44
N PHE A 138 23.34 4.83 -2.01
CA PHE A 138 22.01 4.84 -2.62
C PHE A 138 22.05 5.27 -4.10
N PHE A 139 22.75 6.36 -4.40
CA PHE A 139 22.77 6.94 -5.74
C PHE A 139 23.55 6.08 -6.73
N GLU A 140 24.71 5.56 -6.32
CA GLU A 140 25.55 4.68 -7.16
C GLU A 140 24.81 3.39 -7.54
N ASN A 141 24.07 2.81 -6.59
CA ASN A 141 23.36 1.54 -6.77
C ASN A 141 21.90 1.70 -7.22
N LYS A 142 21.43 2.94 -7.46
CA LYS A 142 20.04 3.26 -7.82
C LYS A 142 19.02 2.63 -6.86
N LEU A 143 19.32 2.68 -5.57
CA LEU A 143 18.40 2.19 -4.54
C LEU A 143 17.25 3.17 -4.38
N ASP A 144 16.04 2.62 -4.30
CA ASP A 144 14.86 3.42 -3.99
C ASP A 144 14.95 3.98 -2.56
N PHE A 145 14.49 5.21 -2.35
CA PHE A 145 14.55 5.86 -1.04
C PHE A 145 13.73 5.14 0.03
N SER A 146 12.71 4.36 -0.35
CA SER A 146 11.93 3.51 0.56
C SER A 146 12.79 2.49 1.32
N VAL A 147 13.95 2.09 0.79
CA VAL A 147 14.88 1.16 1.45
C VAL A 147 15.34 1.70 2.81
N ALA A 148 15.52 3.02 2.92
CA ALA A 148 15.91 3.68 4.17
C ALA A 148 14.83 3.58 5.26
N ARG A 149 13.56 3.35 4.89
CA ARG A 149 12.47 3.11 5.84
C ARG A 149 12.49 1.68 6.41
N SER A 150 13.35 0.78 5.93
CA SER A 150 13.34 -0.62 6.36
C SER A 150 13.98 -0.83 7.72
N SER A 151 13.40 -1.72 8.54
CA SER A 151 13.98 -2.09 9.83
C SER A 151 15.33 -2.78 9.69
N SER A 152 15.54 -3.51 8.60
CA SER A 152 16.83 -4.12 8.24
C SER A 152 17.89 -3.06 7.93
N TYR A 153 17.52 -1.96 7.29
CA TYR A 153 18.43 -0.84 7.05
C TYR A 153 18.90 -0.22 8.36
N GLN A 154 17.97 0.10 9.27
CA GLN A 154 18.35 0.62 10.59
C GLN A 154 19.18 -0.39 11.39
N ALA A 155 18.79 -1.67 11.39
CA ALA A 155 19.53 -2.73 12.09
C ALA A 155 20.96 -2.89 11.56
N MET A 156 21.18 -2.73 10.25
CA MET A 156 22.50 -2.72 9.65
C MET A 156 23.33 -1.54 10.17
N ILE A 157 22.78 -0.32 10.13
CA ILE A 157 23.46 0.88 10.63
C ILE A 157 23.82 0.72 12.11
N ASP A 158 22.89 0.25 12.93
CA ASP A 158 23.10 0.02 14.36
C ASP A 158 24.17 -1.06 14.62
N ALA A 159 24.18 -2.15 13.85
CA ALA A 159 25.16 -3.22 13.99
C ALA A 159 26.57 -2.75 13.64
N VAL A 160 26.72 -2.01 12.54
CA VAL A 160 28.00 -1.41 12.13
C VAL A 160 28.44 -0.37 13.17
N GLY A 161 27.53 0.50 13.63
CA GLY A 161 27.80 1.51 14.64
C GLY A 161 28.25 0.91 15.98
N LYS A 162 27.64 -0.22 16.40
CA LYS A 162 28.02 -0.95 17.62
C LYS A 162 29.38 -1.64 17.52
N PHE A 163 29.75 -2.13 16.33
CA PHE A 163 31.07 -2.75 16.13
C PHE A 163 32.20 -1.71 16.21
N GLY A 164 31.98 -0.53 15.63
CA GLY A 164 32.95 0.56 15.63
C GLY A 164 33.97 0.48 14.49
N PRO A 165 35.05 1.30 14.56
CA PRO A 165 36.02 1.41 13.48
C PRO A 165 36.78 0.10 13.24
N GLY A 166 37.07 -0.20 11.96
CA GLY A 166 37.77 -1.42 11.53
C GLY A 166 36.84 -2.53 11.01
N PHE A 167 35.52 -2.36 11.08
CA PHE A 167 34.60 -3.27 10.42
C PHE A 167 34.81 -3.26 8.90
N THR A 168 34.94 -4.45 8.31
CA THR A 168 34.92 -4.64 6.86
C THR A 168 33.67 -5.43 6.50
N GLY A 169 32.88 -4.90 5.56
CA GLY A 169 31.66 -5.56 5.10
C GLY A 169 31.93 -6.93 4.46
N PRO A 170 30.93 -7.83 4.45
CA PRO A 170 31.06 -9.14 3.83
C PRO A 170 31.31 -9.01 2.32
N SER A 171 32.11 -9.92 1.75
CA SER A 171 32.33 -9.98 0.31
C SER A 171 31.09 -10.49 -0.43
N VAL A 172 31.04 -10.28 -1.76
CA VAL A 172 29.95 -10.79 -2.61
C VAL A 172 29.81 -12.31 -2.50
N GLU A 173 30.92 -13.03 -2.41
CA GLU A 173 30.92 -14.50 -2.25
C GLU A 173 30.38 -14.92 -0.88
N THR A 174 30.79 -14.24 0.20
CA THR A 174 30.26 -14.50 1.54
C THR A 174 28.76 -14.20 1.63
N LEU A 175 28.28 -13.15 0.96
CA LEU A 175 26.85 -12.84 0.88
C LEU A 175 26.07 -13.92 0.14
N LYS A 176 26.55 -14.35 -1.04
CA LYS A 176 25.86 -15.34 -1.89
C LYS A 176 25.86 -16.76 -1.32
N THR A 177 26.90 -17.14 -0.59
CA THR A 177 27.05 -18.52 -0.09
C THR A 177 26.60 -18.60 1.37
N MET A 178 27.43 -18.10 2.29
CA MET A 178 27.21 -18.22 3.73
C MET A 178 25.95 -17.51 4.21
N TRP A 179 25.79 -16.22 3.92
CA TRP A 179 24.68 -15.44 4.48
C TRP A 179 23.34 -15.77 3.84
N LEU A 180 23.31 -16.03 2.53
CA LEU A 180 22.08 -16.43 1.85
C LEU A 180 21.52 -17.72 2.43
N GLU A 181 22.35 -18.76 2.56
CA GLU A 181 21.94 -20.04 3.15
C GLU A 181 21.51 -19.87 4.60
N ARG A 182 22.31 -19.16 5.42
CA ARG A 182 22.02 -18.96 6.84
C ARG A 182 20.69 -18.23 7.05
N ILE A 183 20.46 -17.12 6.36
CA ILE A 183 19.21 -16.36 6.50
C ILE A 183 18.01 -17.17 5.97
N LYS A 184 18.19 -17.94 4.88
CA LYS A 184 17.15 -18.87 4.40
C LYS A 184 16.79 -19.90 5.47
N SER A 185 17.78 -20.50 6.13
CA SER A 185 17.55 -21.47 7.21
C SER A 185 16.84 -20.82 8.40
N GLU A 186 17.23 -19.60 8.81
CA GLU A 186 16.56 -18.86 9.87
C GLU A 186 15.09 -18.56 9.55
N VAL A 187 14.79 -18.15 8.32
CA VAL A 187 13.41 -17.93 7.85
C VAL A 187 12.62 -19.24 7.79
N CYS A 188 13.22 -20.33 7.33
CA CYS A 188 12.59 -21.66 7.27
C CYS A 188 12.25 -22.19 8.67
N LEU A 189 13.13 -22.00 9.66
CA LEU A 189 12.86 -22.39 11.05
C LEU A 189 11.64 -21.65 11.62
N GLN A 190 11.48 -20.37 11.32
CA GLN A 190 10.28 -19.60 11.73
C GLN A 190 8.99 -20.16 11.11
N SER A 191 9.04 -20.70 9.88
CA SER A 191 7.90 -21.37 9.24
C SER A 191 7.51 -22.63 10.02
N LYS A 192 8.50 -23.47 10.35
CA LYS A 192 8.29 -24.74 11.08
C LYS A 192 7.68 -24.56 12.46
N ASP A 193 7.99 -23.47 13.14
CA ASP A 193 7.35 -23.16 14.43
C ASP A 193 5.87 -22.80 14.27
N THR A 194 5.50 -22.19 13.14
CA THR A 194 4.09 -21.88 12.83
C THR A 194 3.34 -23.11 12.34
N GLU A 195 3.99 -24.02 11.62
CA GLU A 195 3.41 -25.30 11.17
C GLU A 195 2.79 -26.12 12.31
N LYS A 196 3.35 -26.01 13.52
CA LYS A 196 2.83 -26.69 14.73
C LYS A 196 1.40 -26.30 15.07
N GLU A 197 0.96 -25.09 14.73
CA GLU A 197 -0.38 -24.60 15.05
C GLU A 197 -1.45 -25.11 14.08
N TRP A 198 -1.05 -25.54 12.87
CA TRP A 198 -1.99 -25.90 11.80
C TRP A 198 -2.79 -27.16 12.10
N ALA A 199 -2.31 -28.03 12.97
CA ALA A 199 -3.11 -29.15 13.47
C ALA A 199 -4.39 -28.66 14.16
N THR A 200 -4.31 -27.53 14.87
CA THR A 200 -5.42 -26.92 15.61
C THR A 200 -6.20 -25.93 14.75
N THR A 201 -5.52 -24.96 14.15
CA THR A 201 -6.16 -23.85 13.41
C THR A 201 -6.43 -24.18 11.96
N GLY A 202 -5.72 -25.16 11.40
CA GLY A 202 -5.59 -25.31 9.96
C GLY A 202 -4.86 -24.14 9.30
N CYS A 203 -4.65 -24.26 8.00
CA CYS A 203 -4.07 -23.23 7.16
C CYS A 203 -4.85 -23.01 5.85
N THR A 204 -4.66 -21.83 5.28
CA THR A 204 -5.16 -21.43 3.96
C THR A 204 -4.00 -21.40 2.98
N ILE A 205 -4.10 -22.14 1.88
CA ILE A 205 -3.19 -21.95 0.74
C ILE A 205 -3.73 -20.79 -0.10
N ILE A 206 -2.87 -19.87 -0.50
CA ILE A 206 -3.20 -18.74 -1.36
C ILE A 206 -2.43 -18.93 -2.66
N ALA A 207 -3.13 -19.05 -3.77
CA ALA A 207 -2.57 -19.09 -5.11
C ALA A 207 -2.85 -17.75 -5.81
N ASP A 208 -1.83 -16.90 -5.90
CA ASP A 208 -1.89 -15.59 -6.54
C ASP A 208 -1.22 -15.68 -7.91
N THR A 209 -1.94 -15.35 -8.99
CA THR A 209 -1.38 -15.40 -10.34
C THR A 209 -1.07 -14.04 -10.89
N TRP A 210 -0.08 -14.03 -11.77
CA TRP A 210 0.21 -12.91 -12.62
C TRP A 210 0.38 -13.39 -14.05
N THR A 211 -0.35 -12.76 -14.96
CA THR A 211 -0.19 -12.97 -16.40
C THR A 211 0.30 -11.69 -17.04
N ASP A 212 1.26 -11.79 -17.98
CA ASP A 212 1.58 -10.67 -18.86
C ASP A 212 0.95 -10.81 -20.25
N ASN A 213 0.90 -9.69 -20.94
CA ASN A 213 0.49 -9.58 -22.35
C ASN A 213 1.41 -10.39 -23.30
N LYS A 214 2.50 -10.98 -22.79
CA LYS A 214 3.43 -11.85 -23.53
C LYS A 214 3.22 -13.34 -23.21
N SER A 215 2.07 -13.71 -22.64
CA SER A 215 1.67 -15.09 -22.30
C SER A 215 2.49 -15.75 -21.19
N ARG A 216 3.26 -14.99 -20.39
CA ARG A 216 3.85 -15.55 -19.18
C ARG A 216 2.80 -15.62 -18.09
N ALA A 217 2.79 -16.74 -17.36
CA ALA A 217 1.90 -16.96 -16.23
C ALA A 217 2.71 -17.45 -15.04
N LEU A 218 2.80 -16.63 -14.00
CA LEU A 218 3.46 -16.98 -12.75
C LEU A 218 2.41 -17.26 -11.69
N ILE A 219 2.64 -18.28 -10.88
CA ILE A 219 1.78 -18.64 -9.74
C ILE A 219 2.62 -18.57 -8.48
N ASN A 220 2.25 -17.67 -7.58
CA ASN A 220 2.82 -17.55 -6.26
C ASN A 220 1.96 -18.31 -5.26
N PHE A 221 2.58 -19.23 -4.52
CA PHE A 221 1.94 -19.95 -3.43
C PHE A 221 2.36 -19.35 -2.10
N LEU A 222 1.36 -18.98 -1.30
CA LEU A 222 1.54 -18.59 0.10
C LEU A 222 0.70 -19.52 0.98
N VAL A 223 1.10 -19.63 2.24
CA VAL A 223 0.32 -20.33 3.28
C VAL A 223 0.03 -19.35 4.40
N SER A 224 -1.23 -19.27 4.82
CA SER A 224 -1.69 -18.36 5.84
C SER A 224 -2.32 -19.09 7.00
N SER A 225 -1.99 -18.63 8.21
CA SER A 225 -2.51 -19.10 9.48
C SER A 225 -2.67 -17.90 10.42
N PRO A 226 -3.39 -18.01 11.55
CA PRO A 226 -3.61 -16.89 12.46
C PRO A 226 -2.32 -16.23 12.94
N SER A 227 -1.25 -17.00 13.16
CA SER A 227 0.02 -16.43 13.62
C SER A 227 0.74 -15.69 12.51
N ARG A 228 0.79 -16.26 11.30
CA ARG A 228 1.55 -15.67 10.19
C ARG A 228 1.17 -16.21 8.81
N THR A 229 1.42 -15.38 7.79
CA THR A 229 1.46 -15.76 6.38
C THR A 229 2.91 -15.91 5.91
N PHE A 230 3.18 -16.98 5.17
CA PHE A 230 4.49 -17.28 4.59
C PHE A 230 4.39 -17.44 3.09
N PHE A 231 5.40 -16.95 2.40
CA PHE A 231 5.61 -17.25 0.99
C PHE A 231 6.30 -18.61 0.87
N HIS A 232 5.69 -19.51 0.09
CA HIS A 232 6.20 -20.86 -0.15
C HIS A 232 7.11 -20.91 -1.37
N LYS A 233 6.54 -20.69 -2.56
CA LYS A 233 7.26 -20.76 -3.83
C LYS A 233 6.56 -19.97 -4.93
N SER A 234 7.35 -19.53 -5.92
CA SER A 234 6.88 -18.99 -7.20
C SER A 234 7.11 -20.05 -8.28
N VAL A 235 6.11 -20.28 -9.11
CA VAL A 235 6.13 -21.27 -10.18
C VAL A 235 5.87 -20.60 -11.51
N ASP A 236 6.73 -20.86 -12.49
CA ASP A 236 6.48 -20.51 -13.88
C ASP A 236 5.53 -21.55 -14.48
N ALA A 237 4.29 -21.13 -14.72
CA ALA A 237 3.25 -21.94 -15.33
C ALA A 237 3.01 -21.57 -16.80
N SER A 238 3.82 -20.69 -17.40
CA SER A 238 3.57 -20.14 -18.74
C SER A 238 3.29 -21.19 -19.81
N SER A 239 4.01 -22.32 -19.80
CA SER A 239 3.88 -23.39 -20.79
C SER A 239 2.67 -24.31 -20.57
N TYR A 240 2.05 -24.32 -19.39
CA TYR A 240 0.97 -25.24 -19.03
C TYR A 240 -0.20 -24.57 -18.29
N PHE A 241 -0.26 -23.24 -18.23
CA PHE A 241 -1.29 -22.49 -17.50
C PHE A 241 -2.71 -22.76 -18.01
N LYS A 242 -2.86 -23.14 -19.29
CA LYS A 242 -4.16 -23.54 -19.86
C LYS A 242 -4.46 -25.04 -19.70
N ASN A 243 -3.51 -25.84 -19.24
CA ASN A 243 -3.65 -27.28 -19.05
C ASN A 243 -4.11 -27.59 -17.62
N THR A 244 -5.40 -27.87 -17.47
CA THR A 244 -6.02 -28.19 -16.17
C THR A 244 -5.33 -29.35 -15.46
N LYS A 245 -4.84 -30.36 -16.17
CA LYS A 245 -4.19 -31.53 -15.56
C LYS A 245 -2.84 -31.15 -14.94
N CYS A 246 -1.99 -30.43 -15.67
CA CYS A 246 -0.70 -29.99 -15.14
C CYS A 246 -0.86 -29.03 -13.95
N LEU A 247 -1.87 -28.16 -13.98
CA LEU A 247 -2.20 -27.32 -12.84
C LEU A 247 -2.73 -28.14 -11.65
N ALA A 248 -3.58 -29.14 -11.90
CA ALA A 248 -4.06 -30.05 -10.86
C ALA A 248 -2.90 -30.78 -10.16
N ASP A 249 -1.94 -31.33 -10.92
CA ASP A 249 -0.73 -31.98 -10.37
C ASP A 249 0.11 -31.00 -9.53
N LEU A 250 0.19 -29.73 -9.94
CA LEU A 250 0.86 -28.68 -9.17
C LEU A 250 0.14 -28.38 -7.84
N PHE A 251 -1.19 -28.25 -7.86
CA PHE A 251 -1.97 -28.06 -6.62
C PHE A 251 -1.89 -29.28 -5.72
N ASP A 252 -1.91 -30.50 -6.26
CA ASP A 252 -1.68 -31.73 -5.50
C ASP A 252 -0.33 -31.68 -4.78
N SER A 253 0.76 -31.37 -5.49
CA SER A 253 2.09 -31.21 -4.87
C SER A 253 2.07 -30.19 -3.74
N VAL A 254 1.44 -29.03 -3.93
CA VAL A 254 1.40 -27.98 -2.90
C VAL A 254 0.55 -28.40 -1.70
N ILE A 255 -0.57 -29.10 -1.90
CA ILE A 255 -1.40 -29.61 -0.79
C ILE A 255 -0.61 -30.65 0.01
N GLN A 256 0.11 -31.54 -0.67
CA GLN A 256 0.95 -32.54 -0.01
C GLN A 256 2.12 -31.90 0.77
N ASP A 257 2.70 -30.81 0.28
CA ASP A 257 3.77 -30.07 0.99
C ASP A 257 3.33 -29.62 2.41
N PHE A 258 2.03 -29.36 2.62
CA PHE A 258 1.49 -28.86 3.90
C PHE A 258 0.69 -29.89 4.71
N GLY A 259 0.44 -31.07 4.14
CA GLY A 259 -0.45 -32.08 4.71
C GLY A 259 -1.92 -31.76 4.45
N PRO A 260 -2.67 -32.61 3.71
CA PRO A 260 -4.06 -32.33 3.35
C PRO A 260 -5.00 -32.16 4.57
N GLU A 261 -4.67 -32.77 5.70
CA GLU A 261 -5.38 -32.63 6.97
C GLU A 261 -5.24 -31.24 7.61
N ASN A 262 -4.18 -30.50 7.28
CA ASN A 262 -3.93 -29.16 7.81
C ASN A 262 -4.60 -28.09 6.95
N VAL A 263 -4.81 -28.34 5.67
CA VAL A 263 -5.41 -27.38 4.75
C VAL A 263 -6.92 -27.30 4.98
N VAL A 264 -7.41 -26.10 5.30
CA VAL A 264 -8.86 -25.83 5.41
C VAL A 264 -9.41 -25.34 4.09
N GLN A 265 -8.69 -24.42 3.45
CA GLN A 265 -9.13 -23.86 2.18
C GLN A 265 -7.98 -23.44 1.27
N ILE A 266 -8.33 -23.27 0.00
CA ILE A 266 -7.46 -22.74 -1.04
C ILE A 266 -8.13 -21.52 -1.64
N ILE A 267 -7.46 -20.37 -1.55
CA ILE A 267 -7.89 -19.14 -2.20
C ILE A 267 -7.22 -19.08 -3.56
N MET A 268 -8.03 -19.02 -4.61
CA MET A 268 -7.58 -18.82 -5.98
C MET A 268 -8.04 -17.45 -6.48
N ASP A 269 -7.21 -16.82 -7.30
CA ASP A 269 -7.63 -15.63 -8.02
C ASP A 269 -8.62 -15.93 -9.15
N SER A 270 -9.28 -14.89 -9.66
CA SER A 270 -10.22 -15.02 -10.78
C SER A 270 -9.55 -15.22 -12.15
N SER A 271 -8.21 -15.23 -12.22
CA SER A 271 -7.47 -15.44 -13.46
C SER A 271 -7.37 -16.92 -13.81
N PHE A 272 -7.51 -17.79 -12.81
CA PHE A 272 -7.68 -19.22 -13.05
C PHE A 272 -9.03 -19.50 -13.72
N ASN A 273 -9.03 -20.39 -14.73
CA ASN A 273 -10.25 -21.14 -15.07
C ASN A 273 -10.51 -22.17 -13.95
N TYR A 274 -11.02 -21.68 -12.83
CA TYR A 274 -11.05 -22.38 -11.54
C TYR A 274 -11.98 -23.59 -11.55
N THR A 275 -12.93 -23.71 -12.49
CA THR A 275 -13.93 -24.79 -12.46
C THR A 275 -13.27 -26.18 -12.54
N GLY A 276 -12.31 -26.37 -13.45
CA GLY A 276 -11.61 -27.65 -13.59
C GLY A 276 -10.74 -28.00 -12.38
N ILE A 277 -9.94 -27.04 -11.91
CA ILE A 277 -9.01 -27.23 -10.79
C ILE A 277 -9.77 -27.40 -9.47
N SER A 278 -10.80 -26.58 -9.25
CA SER A 278 -11.68 -26.68 -8.09
C SER A 278 -12.37 -28.03 -8.05
N ASN A 279 -12.89 -28.53 -9.17
CA ASN A 279 -13.53 -29.84 -9.21
C ASN A 279 -12.53 -30.96 -8.87
N HIS A 280 -11.30 -30.91 -9.39
CA HIS A 280 -10.24 -31.86 -9.06
C HIS A 280 -9.94 -31.87 -7.56
N ILE A 281 -9.72 -30.69 -6.96
CA ILE A 281 -9.43 -30.57 -5.53
C ILE A 281 -10.59 -31.07 -4.69
N LEU A 282 -11.83 -30.72 -5.04
CA LEU A 282 -13.02 -31.14 -4.30
C LEU A 282 -13.27 -32.66 -4.38
N GLN A 283 -12.86 -33.31 -5.47
CA GLN A 283 -12.96 -34.76 -5.65
C GLN A 283 -11.88 -35.52 -4.85
N ASN A 284 -10.64 -35.03 -4.87
CA ASN A 284 -9.51 -35.71 -4.24
C ASN A 284 -9.35 -35.38 -2.75
N TYR A 285 -9.78 -34.18 -2.34
CA TYR A 285 -9.66 -33.68 -0.97
C TYR A 285 -11.02 -33.21 -0.46
N GLY A 286 -11.86 -34.18 -0.08
CA GLY A 286 -13.24 -33.94 0.31
C GLY A 286 -13.43 -32.98 1.49
N THR A 287 -12.40 -32.70 2.30
CA THR A 287 -12.45 -31.76 3.44
C THR A 287 -11.99 -30.33 3.10
N ILE A 288 -11.33 -30.12 1.96
CA ILE A 288 -10.73 -28.82 1.60
C ILE A 288 -11.75 -27.95 0.85
N PHE A 289 -11.85 -26.68 1.22
CA PHE A 289 -12.66 -25.69 0.50
C PHE A 289 -11.84 -24.99 -0.59
N VAL A 290 -12.49 -24.65 -1.70
CA VAL A 290 -11.93 -23.75 -2.71
C VAL A 290 -12.78 -22.50 -2.71
N SER A 291 -12.15 -21.35 -2.46
CA SER A 291 -12.83 -20.07 -2.34
C SER A 291 -12.18 -19.04 -3.29
N PRO A 292 -12.96 -18.16 -3.92
CA PRO A 292 -12.42 -17.00 -4.61
C PRO A 292 -11.88 -15.96 -3.61
N CYS A 293 -11.00 -15.07 -4.08
CA CYS A 293 -10.43 -14.00 -3.27
C CYS A 293 -11.43 -12.85 -2.98
N ALA A 294 -11.67 -12.54 -1.71
CA ALA A 294 -12.61 -11.49 -1.30
C ALA A 294 -12.18 -10.07 -1.70
N SER A 295 -10.91 -9.73 -1.52
CA SER A 295 -10.37 -8.43 -1.93
C SER A 295 -10.52 -8.21 -3.44
N GLN A 296 -10.39 -9.26 -4.24
CA GLN A 296 -10.62 -9.20 -5.68
C GLN A 296 -12.09 -8.96 -6.02
N CYS A 297 -13.02 -9.67 -5.37
CA CYS A 297 -14.46 -9.41 -5.56
C CYS A 297 -14.82 -7.95 -5.21
N LEU A 298 -14.31 -7.43 -4.09
CA LEU A 298 -14.54 -6.04 -3.67
C LEU A 298 -13.96 -5.03 -4.67
N ASN A 299 -12.76 -5.29 -5.20
CA ASN A 299 -12.17 -4.50 -6.28
C ASN A 299 -13.08 -4.49 -7.52
N LEU A 300 -13.64 -5.63 -7.90
CA LEU A 300 -14.55 -5.75 -9.05
C LEU A 300 -15.88 -5.03 -8.80
N ILE A 301 -16.38 -4.99 -7.57
CA ILE A 301 -17.55 -4.17 -7.22
C ILE A 301 -17.25 -2.69 -7.43
N LEU A 302 -16.13 -2.20 -6.88
CA LEU A 302 -15.71 -0.81 -7.04
C LEU A 302 -15.44 -0.46 -8.51
N GLU A 303 -14.86 -1.38 -9.28
CA GLU A 303 -14.68 -1.20 -10.72
C GLU A 303 -16.03 -1.03 -11.45
N GLU A 304 -17.02 -1.88 -11.17
CA GLU A 304 -18.36 -1.73 -11.76
C GLU A 304 -19.06 -0.45 -11.31
N PHE A 305 -18.85 0.00 -10.06
CA PHE A 305 -19.34 1.32 -9.61
C PHE A 305 -18.74 2.45 -10.45
N SER A 306 -17.44 2.39 -10.74
CA SER A 306 -16.74 3.40 -11.55
C SER A 306 -17.20 3.47 -13.02
N LYS A 307 -17.88 2.42 -13.49
CA LYS A 307 -18.46 2.33 -14.85
C LYS A 307 -19.88 2.88 -14.95
N VAL A 308 -20.55 3.16 -13.82
CA VAL A 308 -21.87 3.82 -13.85
C VAL A 308 -21.69 5.22 -14.43
N ASP A 309 -22.44 5.56 -15.49
CA ASP A 309 -22.18 6.74 -16.34
C ASP A 309 -21.94 8.04 -15.57
N TRP A 310 -22.77 8.35 -14.58
CA TRP A 310 -22.63 9.58 -13.81
C TRP A 310 -21.44 9.53 -12.83
N VAL A 311 -21.11 8.36 -12.28
CA VAL A 311 -19.92 8.14 -11.45
C VAL A 311 -18.67 8.31 -12.31
N ASN A 312 -18.66 7.71 -13.50
CA ASN A 312 -17.56 7.83 -14.44
C ASN A 312 -17.31 9.29 -14.84
N ARG A 313 -18.37 10.04 -15.17
CA ARG A 313 -18.27 11.49 -15.44
C ARG A 313 -17.69 12.25 -14.25
N CYS A 314 -18.13 11.95 -13.03
CA CYS A 314 -17.60 12.57 -11.81
C CYS A 314 -16.09 12.29 -11.65
N ILE A 315 -15.65 11.05 -11.89
CA ILE A 315 -14.22 10.68 -11.86
C ILE A 315 -13.43 11.45 -12.92
N LEU A 316 -13.92 11.53 -14.15
CA LEU A 316 -13.26 12.24 -15.25
C LEU A 316 -13.14 13.76 -14.98
N GLN A 317 -14.17 14.38 -14.39
CA GLN A 317 -14.10 15.79 -13.97
C GLN A 317 -13.06 15.98 -12.86
N ALA A 318 -13.01 15.08 -11.87
CA ALA A 318 -12.02 15.12 -10.81
C ALA A 318 -10.58 14.93 -11.35
N GLN A 319 -10.39 14.02 -12.32
CA GLN A 319 -9.12 13.81 -13.01
C GLN A 319 -8.69 15.04 -13.83
N THR A 320 -9.65 15.75 -14.45
CA THR A 320 -9.35 17.00 -15.16
C THR A 320 -8.77 18.04 -14.20
N LEU A 321 -9.38 18.17 -13.02
CA LEU A 321 -8.90 19.06 -11.97
C LEU A 321 -7.52 18.62 -11.45
N SER A 322 -7.31 17.33 -11.19
CA SER A 322 -6.01 16.85 -10.68
C SER A 322 -4.88 17.06 -11.70
N LYS A 323 -5.09 16.73 -12.97
CA LYS A 323 -4.08 16.93 -14.03
C LYS A 323 -3.62 18.38 -14.09
N PHE A 324 -4.57 19.33 -14.03
CA PHE A 324 -4.24 20.74 -14.01
C PHE A 324 -3.39 21.15 -12.80
N LEU A 325 -3.67 20.57 -11.62
CA LEU A 325 -2.95 20.89 -10.39
C LEU A 325 -1.55 20.28 -10.33
N TYR A 326 -1.37 19.03 -10.77
CA TYR A 326 -0.11 18.31 -10.64
C TYR A 326 0.86 18.56 -11.80
N ASN A 327 0.37 18.88 -13.00
CA ASN A 327 1.23 19.09 -14.19
C ASN A 327 1.88 20.47 -14.26
N ASN A 328 1.57 21.36 -13.32
CA ASN A 328 2.22 22.66 -13.21
C ASN A 328 2.84 22.81 -11.82
N ALA A 329 4.16 22.88 -11.74
CA ALA A 329 4.90 22.99 -10.48
C ALA A 329 4.42 24.15 -9.59
N SER A 330 4.09 25.30 -10.19
CA SER A 330 3.58 26.45 -9.44
C SER A 330 2.14 26.24 -8.91
N MET A 331 1.31 25.50 -9.65
CA MET A 331 -0.02 25.10 -9.18
C MET A 331 0.05 24.03 -8.10
N LEU A 332 0.99 23.09 -8.22
CA LEU A 332 1.23 22.06 -7.22
C LEU A 332 1.68 22.69 -5.90
N ASP A 333 2.63 23.62 -5.95
CA ASP A 333 3.09 24.37 -4.78
C ASP A 333 1.95 25.19 -4.15
N LEU A 334 1.12 25.83 -4.99
CA LEU A 334 -0.04 26.58 -4.51
C LEU A 334 -1.07 25.65 -3.86
N MET A 335 -1.36 24.51 -4.47
CA MET A 335 -2.26 23.51 -3.91
C MET A 335 -1.74 23.01 -2.55
N LYS A 336 -0.46 22.62 -2.46
CA LYS A 336 0.17 22.19 -1.22
C LYS A 336 0.12 23.26 -0.13
N LYS A 337 0.32 24.53 -0.47
CA LYS A 337 0.18 25.65 0.47
C LYS A 337 -1.23 25.73 1.06
N PHE A 338 -2.27 25.53 0.26
CA PHE A 338 -3.67 25.64 0.69
C PHE A 338 -4.20 24.36 1.36
N THR A 339 -3.71 23.18 0.96
CA THR A 339 -4.09 21.89 1.55
C THR A 339 -3.27 21.54 2.80
N GLY A 340 -2.23 22.31 3.11
CA GLY A 340 -1.33 22.04 4.24
C GLY A 340 -0.41 20.85 3.97
N GLU A 341 0.19 20.83 2.77
CA GLU A 341 1.07 19.77 2.25
C GLU A 341 0.36 18.41 2.07
N GLN A 342 -0.98 18.40 2.07
CA GLN A 342 -1.75 17.17 1.87
C GLN A 342 -1.96 16.90 0.38
N GLU A 343 -1.57 15.70 -0.06
CA GLU A 343 -1.83 15.21 -1.41
C GLU A 343 -3.34 14.93 -1.61
N LEU A 344 -3.83 15.36 -2.78
CA LEU A 344 -5.20 15.09 -3.24
C LEU A 344 -5.35 13.66 -3.76
N ILE A 345 -4.36 13.20 -4.52
CA ILE A 345 -4.39 11.89 -5.14
C ILE A 345 -3.96 10.85 -4.11
N ARG A 346 -4.69 9.74 -4.06
CA ARG A 346 -4.41 8.62 -3.17
C ARG A 346 -4.24 7.36 -4.02
N THR A 347 -3.06 6.78 -3.97
CA THR A 347 -2.82 5.51 -4.65
C THR A 347 -3.42 4.37 -3.84
N GLY A 348 -4.37 3.68 -4.46
CA GLY A 348 -4.97 2.46 -3.97
C GLY A 348 -4.38 1.18 -4.57
N ILE A 349 -4.82 0.04 -4.07
CA ILE A 349 -4.40 -1.30 -4.53
C ILE A 349 -4.77 -1.59 -6.00
N THR A 350 -5.80 -0.90 -6.51
CA THR A 350 -6.26 -0.92 -7.89
C THR A 350 -6.55 0.50 -8.37
N LYS A 351 -6.70 0.69 -9.68
CA LYS A 351 -7.17 1.95 -10.28
C LYS A 351 -8.50 2.41 -9.70
N SER A 352 -9.48 1.51 -9.60
CA SER A 352 -10.81 1.81 -9.07
C SER A 352 -10.76 2.28 -7.61
N VAL A 353 -9.98 1.59 -6.76
CA VAL A 353 -9.76 2.00 -5.36
C VAL A 353 -9.07 3.37 -5.31
N SER A 354 -8.04 3.59 -6.14
CA SER A 354 -7.36 4.88 -6.25
C SER A 354 -8.32 6.02 -6.59
N SER A 355 -9.26 5.77 -7.51
CA SER A 355 -10.27 6.75 -7.89
C SER A 355 -11.16 7.15 -6.72
N PHE A 356 -11.72 6.20 -5.99
CA PHE A 356 -12.59 6.53 -4.85
C PHE A 356 -11.84 7.13 -3.67
N LEU A 357 -10.61 6.68 -3.37
CA LEU A 357 -9.77 7.31 -2.34
C LEU A 357 -9.38 8.74 -2.71
N SER A 358 -9.09 9.00 -3.98
CA SER A 358 -8.79 10.34 -4.49
C SER A 358 -10.02 11.25 -4.42
N LEU A 359 -11.21 10.76 -4.79
CA LEU A 359 -12.47 11.50 -4.60
C LEU A 359 -12.72 11.84 -3.12
N GLN A 360 -12.50 10.89 -2.21
CA GLN A 360 -12.64 11.12 -0.77
C GLN A 360 -11.66 12.18 -0.26
N SER A 361 -10.41 12.15 -0.74
CA SER A 361 -9.39 13.14 -0.41
C SER A 361 -9.75 14.53 -0.96
N MET A 362 -10.19 14.62 -2.22
CA MET A 362 -10.63 15.87 -2.84
C MET A 362 -11.84 16.46 -2.13
N LEU A 363 -12.82 15.64 -1.73
CA LEU A 363 -13.97 16.08 -0.95
C LEU A 363 -13.56 16.70 0.39
N LYS A 364 -12.61 16.09 1.12
CA LYS A 364 -12.04 16.64 2.36
C LYS A 364 -11.37 18.00 2.13
N GLN A 365 -10.78 18.22 0.96
CA GLN A 365 -10.12 19.49 0.60
C GLN A 365 -11.04 20.49 -0.12
N ARG A 366 -12.34 20.20 -0.30
CA ARG A 366 -13.29 21.04 -1.08
C ARG A 366 -13.21 22.53 -0.76
N SER A 367 -13.29 22.90 0.51
CA SER A 367 -13.29 24.30 0.94
C SER A 367 -11.95 24.99 0.66
N ARG A 368 -10.84 24.27 0.84
CA ARG A 368 -9.48 24.75 0.59
C ARG A 368 -9.21 24.93 -0.91
N LEU A 369 -9.70 24.01 -1.74
CA LEU A 369 -9.64 24.12 -3.20
C LEU A 369 -10.44 25.33 -3.68
N LYS A 370 -11.70 25.51 -3.23
CA LYS A 370 -12.50 26.71 -3.55
C LYS A 370 -11.77 28.00 -3.14
N HIS A 371 -11.20 28.03 -1.94
CA HIS A 371 -10.44 29.19 -1.46
C HIS A 371 -9.18 29.45 -2.30
N MET A 372 -8.49 28.40 -2.76
CA MET A 372 -7.31 28.51 -3.62
C MET A 372 -7.64 29.17 -4.96
N PHE A 373 -8.67 28.66 -5.68
CA PHE A 373 -9.07 29.23 -6.97
C PHE A 373 -9.59 30.67 -6.86
N ASN A 374 -10.16 31.04 -5.71
CA ASN A 374 -10.62 32.40 -5.44
C ASN A 374 -9.56 33.32 -4.82
N SER A 375 -8.34 32.83 -4.63
CA SER A 375 -7.27 33.60 -4.00
C SER A 375 -6.66 34.62 -4.98
N PRO A 376 -6.23 35.80 -4.48
CA PRO A 376 -5.52 36.77 -5.33
C PRO A 376 -4.21 36.18 -5.89
N GLU A 377 -3.60 35.24 -5.16
CA GLU A 377 -2.39 34.51 -5.56
C GLU A 377 -2.63 33.61 -6.77
N TYR A 378 -3.86 33.09 -6.93
CA TYR A 378 -4.27 32.39 -8.12
C TYR A 378 -4.52 33.38 -9.28
N SER A 379 -5.36 34.40 -9.06
CA SER A 379 -5.80 35.33 -10.11
C SER A 379 -4.67 36.19 -10.70
N THR A 380 -3.62 36.48 -9.93
CA THR A 380 -2.51 37.34 -10.37
C THR A 380 -1.45 36.62 -11.20
N ASN A 381 -1.47 35.28 -11.23
CA ASN A 381 -0.43 34.50 -11.89
C ASN A 381 -0.89 34.01 -13.26
N SER A 382 -0.44 34.71 -14.30
CA SER A 382 -0.80 34.45 -15.69
C SER A 382 -0.33 33.09 -16.23
N SER A 383 0.62 32.42 -15.57
CA SER A 383 1.17 31.13 -16.01
C SER A 383 0.15 29.98 -16.00
N TYR A 384 -0.91 30.10 -15.20
CA TYR A 384 -2.00 29.15 -15.14
C TYR A 384 -3.38 29.81 -15.26
N ALA A 385 -3.58 31.02 -14.73
CA ALA A 385 -4.89 31.67 -14.70
C ALA A 385 -5.49 31.88 -16.10
N ASN A 386 -4.65 32.18 -17.10
CA ASN A 386 -5.06 32.50 -18.47
C ASN A 386 -5.23 31.27 -19.40
N LYS A 387 -5.02 30.06 -18.90
CA LYS A 387 -5.17 28.84 -19.73
C LYS A 387 -6.66 28.49 -19.91
N PRO A 388 -7.10 28.01 -21.09
CA PRO A 388 -8.47 27.51 -21.26
C PRO A 388 -8.86 26.41 -20.25
N GLN A 389 -7.89 25.58 -19.87
CA GLN A 389 -8.03 24.54 -18.84
C GLN A 389 -8.35 25.11 -17.45
N SER A 390 -7.86 26.32 -17.12
CA SER A 390 -8.15 27.02 -15.85
C SER A 390 -9.63 27.36 -15.75
N ILE A 391 -10.24 27.86 -16.83
CA ILE A 391 -11.67 28.19 -16.87
C ILE A 391 -12.52 26.94 -16.61
N SER A 392 -12.17 25.81 -17.25
CA SER A 392 -12.85 24.53 -17.02
C SER A 392 -12.70 24.06 -15.57
N CYS A 393 -11.50 24.16 -14.99
CA CYS A 393 -11.24 23.76 -13.59
C CYS A 393 -12.01 24.63 -12.58
N ILE A 394 -12.06 25.95 -12.80
CA ILE A 394 -12.87 26.86 -11.98
C ILE A 394 -14.35 26.46 -12.07
N GLY A 395 -14.85 26.22 -13.29
CA GLY A 395 -16.22 25.74 -13.50
C GLY A 395 -16.53 24.47 -12.72
N ILE A 396 -15.64 23.46 -12.76
CA ILE A 396 -15.79 22.21 -11.99
C ILE A 396 -15.77 22.49 -10.47
N VAL A 397 -14.84 23.32 -10.00
CA VAL A 397 -14.69 23.62 -8.56
C VAL A 397 -15.87 24.42 -8.02
N GLU A 398 -16.48 25.29 -8.82
CA GLU A 398 -17.64 26.09 -8.43
C GLU A 398 -18.96 25.31 -8.56
N ASP A 399 -19.00 24.28 -9.42
CA ASP A 399 -20.19 23.45 -9.67
C ASP A 399 -20.62 22.67 -8.41
N ASN A 400 -21.81 22.99 -7.92
CA ASN A 400 -22.41 22.31 -6.77
C ASN A 400 -22.94 20.92 -7.10
N ASP A 401 -23.32 20.65 -8.35
CA ASP A 401 -23.75 19.33 -8.80
C ASP A 401 -22.57 18.37 -8.86
N PHE A 402 -21.40 18.82 -9.35
CA PHE A 402 -20.14 18.07 -9.24
C PHE A 402 -19.84 17.67 -7.79
N TRP A 403 -19.85 18.61 -6.84
CA TRP A 403 -19.56 18.28 -5.44
C TRP A 403 -20.61 17.37 -4.80
N ARG A 404 -21.88 17.46 -5.21
CA ARG A 404 -22.92 16.50 -4.79
C ARG A 404 -22.64 15.11 -5.36
N ALA A 405 -22.21 15.01 -6.62
CA ALA A 405 -21.80 13.74 -7.21
C ALA A 405 -20.56 13.15 -6.53
N VAL A 406 -19.57 13.97 -6.15
CA VAL A 406 -18.39 13.52 -5.39
C VAL A 406 -18.80 12.97 -4.02
N ASP A 407 -19.65 13.69 -3.29
CA ASP A 407 -20.18 13.25 -1.99
C ASP A 407 -20.92 11.92 -2.11
N GLU A 408 -21.76 11.79 -3.14
CA GLU A 408 -22.49 10.57 -3.48
C GLU A 408 -21.54 9.40 -3.79
N CYS A 409 -20.53 9.61 -4.63
CA CYS A 409 -19.51 8.60 -4.95
C CYS A 409 -18.75 8.12 -3.70
N VAL A 410 -18.43 9.03 -2.78
CA VAL A 410 -17.75 8.69 -1.52
C VAL A 410 -18.69 7.91 -0.60
N ALA A 411 -19.95 8.32 -0.48
CA ALA A 411 -20.92 7.64 0.37
C ALA A 411 -21.20 6.19 -0.05
N ILE A 412 -21.29 5.92 -1.36
CA ILE A 412 -21.55 4.56 -1.87
C ILE A 412 -20.32 3.65 -1.85
N SER A 413 -19.11 4.21 -2.00
CA SER A 413 -17.87 3.43 -2.08
C SER A 413 -17.24 3.17 -0.71
N GLU A 414 -17.39 4.08 0.25
CA GLU A 414 -16.79 3.98 1.59
C GLU A 414 -17.12 2.66 2.33
N PRO A 415 -18.36 2.13 2.32
CA PRO A 415 -18.64 0.86 2.98
C PRO A 415 -17.80 -0.29 2.42
N PHE A 416 -17.58 -0.34 1.10
CA PHE A 416 -16.79 -1.39 0.45
C PHE A 416 -15.28 -1.19 0.66
N LEU A 417 -14.81 0.06 0.69
CA LEU A 417 -13.43 0.37 1.07
C LEU A 417 -13.15 -0.08 2.51
N LYS A 418 -14.12 0.06 3.45
CA LYS A 418 -14.00 -0.48 4.81
C LYS A 418 -13.92 -2.01 4.82
N VAL A 419 -14.80 -2.71 4.08
CA VAL A 419 -14.70 -4.18 3.98
C VAL A 419 -13.36 -4.59 3.40
N LEU A 420 -12.89 -3.89 2.37
CA LEU A 420 -11.61 -4.17 1.71
C LEU A 420 -10.42 -4.04 2.67
N ARG A 421 -10.43 -3.03 3.55
CA ARG A 421 -9.41 -2.87 4.61
C ARG A 421 -9.40 -4.04 5.60
N GLU A 422 -10.58 -4.52 5.99
CA GLU A 422 -10.70 -5.65 6.93
C GLU A 422 -10.16 -6.95 6.34
N VAL A 423 -10.43 -7.23 5.07
CA VAL A 423 -10.01 -8.50 4.44
C VAL A 423 -8.58 -8.47 3.90
N SER A 424 -8.03 -7.29 3.57
CA SER A 424 -6.69 -7.17 2.98
C SER A 424 -5.56 -7.16 4.02
N GLY A 425 -5.88 -6.97 5.31
CA GLY A 425 -4.89 -6.86 6.38
C GLY A 425 -4.30 -8.19 6.89
N GLY A 426 -4.57 -9.31 6.22
CA GLY A 426 -4.07 -10.63 6.63
C GLY A 426 -4.74 -11.24 7.86
N LYS A 427 -5.81 -10.61 8.36
CA LYS A 427 -6.55 -11.09 9.51
C LYS A 427 -7.50 -12.22 9.10
N PRO A 428 -7.78 -13.17 10.00
CA PRO A 428 -8.86 -14.13 9.78
C PRO A 428 -10.22 -13.41 9.64
N ALA A 429 -10.73 -13.36 8.41
CA ALA A 429 -11.91 -12.58 8.04
C ALA A 429 -13.07 -13.43 7.50
N VAL A 430 -12.89 -14.75 7.37
CA VAL A 430 -13.97 -15.67 6.99
C VAL A 430 -15.18 -15.56 7.92
N GLY A 431 -14.95 -15.32 9.22
CA GLY A 431 -16.01 -15.17 10.22
C GLY A 431 -16.78 -13.85 10.16
N SER A 432 -16.27 -12.83 9.47
CA SER A 432 -16.86 -11.48 9.47
C SER A 432 -17.34 -11.02 8.09
N ILE A 433 -16.81 -11.57 7.00
CA ILE A 433 -17.06 -11.09 5.64
C ILE A 433 -18.54 -11.04 5.25
N TYR A 434 -19.35 -12.02 5.69
CA TYR A 434 -20.77 -12.05 5.39
C TYR A 434 -21.53 -10.85 5.99
N GLU A 435 -21.27 -10.56 7.26
CA GLU A 435 -21.89 -9.44 7.98
C GLU A 435 -21.33 -8.10 7.47
N LEU A 436 -20.02 -8.01 7.20
CA LEU A 436 -19.43 -6.82 6.61
C LEU A 436 -20.08 -6.45 5.26
N MET A 437 -20.32 -7.44 4.40
CA MET A 437 -21.02 -7.22 3.13
C MET A 437 -22.49 -6.85 3.33
N THR A 438 -23.16 -7.46 4.30
CA THR A 438 -24.56 -7.14 4.64
C THR A 438 -24.67 -5.69 5.10
N ARG A 439 -23.77 -5.24 5.98
CA ARG A 439 -23.70 -3.84 6.45
C ARG A 439 -23.36 -2.86 5.33
N ALA A 440 -22.47 -3.26 4.41
CA ALA A 440 -22.14 -2.43 3.25
C ALA A 440 -23.37 -2.20 2.34
N LYS A 441 -24.16 -3.26 2.09
CA LYS A 441 -25.43 -3.15 1.36
C LYS A 441 -26.44 -2.27 2.11
N GLU A 442 -26.55 -2.41 3.42
CA GLU A 442 -27.49 -1.62 4.21
C GLU A 442 -27.12 -0.13 4.25
N SER A 443 -25.83 0.18 4.20
CA SER A 443 -25.34 1.55 4.06
C SER A 443 -25.81 2.18 2.74
N ILE A 444 -25.77 1.44 1.62
CA ILE A 444 -26.33 1.90 0.34
C ILE A 444 -27.85 2.11 0.45
N ARG A 445 -28.59 1.16 1.05
CA ARG A 445 -30.05 1.29 1.23
C ARG A 445 -30.43 2.51 2.02
N THR A 446 -29.72 2.75 3.11
CA THR A 446 -29.93 3.92 3.96
C THR A 446 -29.65 5.21 3.20
N TYR A 447 -28.58 5.25 2.42
CA TYR A 447 -28.22 6.42 1.63
C TYR A 447 -29.24 6.73 0.53
N TYR A 448 -29.76 5.70 -0.15
CA TYR A 448 -30.76 5.84 -1.22
C TYR A 448 -32.19 5.50 -0.76
N ILE A 449 -32.55 5.79 0.49
CA ILE A 449 -33.88 5.48 1.02
C ILE A 449 -35.02 6.15 0.21
N MET A 450 -34.72 7.25 -0.48
CA MET A 450 -35.66 7.99 -1.32
C MET A 450 -35.47 7.76 -2.84
N ASP A 451 -34.47 6.98 -3.26
CA ASP A 451 -34.16 6.74 -4.68
C ASP A 451 -33.97 5.24 -4.94
N GLU A 452 -35.09 4.54 -5.08
CA GLU A 452 -35.09 3.09 -5.32
C GLU A 452 -34.35 2.69 -6.61
N GLY A 453 -34.36 3.56 -7.64
CA GLY A 453 -33.71 3.30 -8.92
C GLY A 453 -32.19 3.25 -8.80
N LYS A 454 -31.58 4.25 -8.15
CA LYS A 454 -30.15 4.23 -7.86
C LYS A 454 -29.79 3.14 -6.86
N CYS A 455 -30.59 2.97 -5.80
CA CYS A 455 -30.39 1.92 -4.80
C CYS A 455 -30.28 0.55 -5.47
N LYS A 456 -31.27 0.22 -6.32
CA LYS A 456 -31.30 -1.04 -7.08
C LYS A 456 -30.08 -1.19 -7.98
N THR A 457 -29.69 -0.15 -8.71
CA THR A 457 -28.53 -0.18 -9.62
C THR A 457 -27.26 -0.65 -8.90
N PHE A 458 -26.95 -0.08 -7.72
CA PHE A 458 -25.75 -0.46 -6.98
C PHE A 458 -25.90 -1.81 -6.26
N LEU A 459 -27.07 -2.10 -5.69
CA LEU A 459 -27.31 -3.38 -5.03
C LEU A 459 -27.28 -4.56 -6.02
N ASP A 460 -27.77 -4.39 -7.24
CA ASP A 460 -27.73 -5.41 -8.29
C ASP A 460 -26.27 -5.75 -8.68
N ILE A 461 -25.39 -4.73 -8.75
CA ILE A 461 -23.95 -4.93 -8.96
C ILE A 461 -23.37 -5.76 -7.81
N VAL A 462 -23.65 -5.37 -6.56
CA VAL A 462 -23.12 -6.03 -5.37
C VAL A 462 -23.61 -7.47 -5.27
N ASP A 463 -24.91 -7.70 -5.47
CA ASP A 463 -25.53 -9.02 -5.34
C ASP A 463 -25.10 -9.98 -6.44
N ARG A 464 -24.90 -9.48 -7.66
CA ARG A 464 -24.30 -10.25 -8.75
C ARG A 464 -22.87 -10.66 -8.40
N LYS A 465 -22.01 -9.72 -8.00
CA LYS A 465 -20.61 -10.00 -7.65
C LYS A 465 -20.48 -10.92 -6.44
N TRP A 466 -21.30 -10.71 -5.40
CA TRP A 466 -21.35 -11.59 -4.24
C TRP A 466 -21.68 -13.03 -4.63
N ARG A 467 -22.77 -13.22 -5.39
CA ARG A 467 -23.24 -14.55 -5.81
C ARG A 467 -22.23 -15.27 -6.70
N ASP A 468 -21.66 -14.55 -7.65
CA ASP A 468 -20.83 -15.14 -8.71
C ASP A 468 -19.37 -15.32 -8.28
N GLN A 469 -18.86 -14.51 -7.35
CA GLN A 469 -17.42 -14.37 -7.11
C GLN A 469 -16.97 -14.33 -5.64
N LEU A 470 -17.88 -14.42 -4.65
CA LEU A 470 -17.46 -14.37 -3.24
C LEU A 470 -18.21 -15.33 -2.32
N HIS A 471 -19.48 -15.60 -2.59
CA HIS A 471 -20.26 -16.48 -1.76
C HIS A 471 -19.63 -17.88 -1.70
N SER A 472 -19.38 -18.36 -0.48
CA SER A 472 -18.88 -19.70 -0.21
C SER A 472 -19.59 -20.23 1.04
N PRO A 473 -19.95 -21.52 1.10
CA PRO A 473 -20.50 -22.12 2.31
C PRO A 473 -19.61 -21.91 3.53
N LEU A 474 -18.29 -21.82 3.33
CA LEU A 474 -17.32 -21.53 4.39
C LEU A 474 -17.53 -20.14 5.01
N HIS A 475 -17.86 -19.12 4.22
CA HIS A 475 -18.19 -17.78 4.72
C HIS A 475 -19.49 -17.78 5.53
N SER A 476 -20.51 -18.52 5.07
CA SER A 476 -21.77 -18.71 5.81
C SER A 476 -21.55 -19.41 7.14
N ALA A 477 -20.76 -20.50 7.16
CA ALA A 477 -20.39 -21.20 8.38
C ALA A 477 -19.56 -20.33 9.33
N GLY A 478 -18.64 -19.53 8.80
CA GLY A 478 -17.89 -18.54 9.58
C GLY A 478 -18.80 -17.53 10.26
N ALA A 479 -19.77 -16.98 9.55
CA ALA A 479 -20.74 -16.04 10.12
C ALA A 479 -21.62 -16.69 11.21
N PHE A 480 -22.06 -17.93 11.00
CA PHE A 480 -22.84 -18.69 11.98
C PHE A 480 -22.06 -18.96 13.27
N LEU A 481 -20.76 -19.26 13.16
CA LEU A 481 -19.90 -19.58 14.30
C LEU A 481 -19.34 -18.33 14.99
N ASN A 482 -19.48 -17.14 14.41
CA ASN A 482 -18.95 -15.93 15.00
C ASN A 482 -19.83 -15.47 16.19
N PRO A 483 -19.31 -15.40 17.42
CA PRO A 483 -20.08 -15.01 18.61
C PRO A 483 -20.68 -13.60 18.50
N SER A 484 -19.95 -12.64 17.92
CA SER A 484 -20.43 -11.26 17.75
C SER A 484 -21.62 -11.18 16.79
N ILE A 485 -21.76 -12.16 15.89
CA ILE A 485 -22.87 -12.24 14.94
C ILE A 485 -23.99 -13.08 15.53
N GLN A 486 -23.68 -14.29 16.02
CA GLN A 486 -24.64 -15.27 16.52
C GLN A 486 -25.49 -14.76 17.70
N TYR A 487 -24.91 -13.91 18.55
CA TYR A 487 -25.60 -13.40 19.74
C TYR A 487 -26.09 -11.96 19.62
N ASN A 488 -25.94 -11.34 18.44
CA ASN A 488 -26.44 -10.00 18.20
C ASN A 488 -27.92 -10.06 17.78
N GLN A 489 -28.78 -9.39 18.55
CA GLN A 489 -30.23 -9.39 18.34
C GLN A 489 -30.67 -8.57 17.12
N GLU A 490 -29.84 -7.65 16.65
CA GLU A 490 -30.11 -6.81 15.48
C GLU A 490 -29.87 -7.56 14.16
N ILE A 491 -29.10 -8.65 14.19
CA ILE A 491 -28.74 -9.42 13.01
C ILE A 491 -29.78 -10.50 12.74
N LYS A 492 -30.41 -10.43 11.56
CA LYS A 492 -31.34 -11.45 11.08
C LYS A 492 -30.58 -12.57 10.38
N PHE A 493 -30.49 -13.74 11.02
CA PHE A 493 -29.96 -14.94 10.38
C PHE A 493 -30.90 -15.45 9.28
N LEU A 494 -30.40 -15.48 8.05
CA LEU A 494 -31.10 -16.10 6.93
C LEU A 494 -31.04 -17.62 7.05
N GLY A 495 -32.12 -18.31 6.69
CA GLY A 495 -32.18 -19.78 6.70
C GLY A 495 -31.09 -20.43 5.85
N SER A 496 -30.71 -19.78 4.74
CA SER A 496 -29.63 -20.20 3.85
C SER A 496 -28.26 -20.29 4.55
N ILE A 497 -27.96 -19.40 5.50
CA ILE A 497 -26.70 -19.43 6.27
C ILE A 497 -26.63 -20.72 7.08
N LYS A 498 -27.76 -21.11 7.70
CA LYS A 498 -27.85 -22.33 8.49
C LYS A 498 -27.74 -23.58 7.62
N GLU A 499 -28.37 -23.59 6.44
CA GLU A 499 -28.24 -24.70 5.48
C GLU A 499 -26.79 -24.89 5.03
N ASP A 500 -26.11 -23.81 4.66
CA ASP A 500 -24.70 -23.87 4.25
C ASP A 500 -23.77 -24.27 5.40
N PHE A 501 -24.05 -23.83 6.62
CA PHE A 501 -23.34 -24.28 7.82
C PHE A 501 -23.43 -25.81 7.99
N PHE A 502 -24.61 -26.42 7.81
CA PHE A 502 -24.74 -27.88 7.87
C PHE A 502 -23.97 -28.58 6.75
N LYS A 503 -23.96 -28.05 5.52
CA LYS A 503 -23.14 -28.59 4.42
C LYS A 503 -21.64 -28.57 4.77
N VAL A 504 -21.17 -27.50 5.41
CA VAL A 504 -19.78 -27.38 5.89
C VAL A 504 -19.49 -28.40 6.98
N LEU A 505 -20.41 -28.62 7.92
CA LEU A 505 -20.25 -29.64 8.95
C LEU A 505 -20.19 -31.05 8.39
N GLU A 506 -21.06 -31.40 7.43
CA GLU A 506 -21.03 -32.72 6.77
C GLU A 506 -19.70 -32.95 6.04
N LYS A 507 -19.15 -31.88 5.46
CA LYS A 507 -17.86 -31.92 4.77
C LYS A 507 -16.67 -32.08 5.73
N LEU A 508 -16.67 -31.37 6.85
CA LEU A 508 -15.58 -31.41 7.85
C LEU A 508 -15.68 -32.59 8.82
N LEU A 509 -16.88 -33.15 9.00
CA LEU A 509 -17.17 -34.29 9.89
C LEU A 509 -17.86 -35.41 9.08
N PRO A 510 -17.12 -36.08 8.17
CA PRO A 510 -17.73 -36.99 7.20
C PRO A 510 -18.35 -38.23 7.86
N THR A 511 -17.77 -38.73 8.96
CA THR A 511 -18.24 -39.96 9.60
C THR A 511 -19.34 -39.72 10.64
N PRO A 512 -20.28 -40.66 10.84
CA PRO A 512 -21.33 -40.54 11.87
C PRO A 512 -20.77 -40.41 13.29
N GLU A 513 -19.64 -41.04 13.57
CA GLU A 513 -18.99 -41.03 14.89
C GLU A 513 -18.53 -39.62 15.25
N LEU A 514 -17.98 -38.87 14.28
CA LEU A 514 -17.60 -37.47 14.47
C LEU A 514 -18.81 -36.55 14.69
N ARG A 515 -20.00 -36.95 14.21
CA ARG A 515 -21.24 -36.16 14.29
C ARG A 515 -22.13 -36.52 15.48
N ARG A 516 -21.83 -37.58 16.23
CA ARG A 516 -22.71 -38.15 17.28
C ARG A 516 -23.31 -37.10 18.23
N ASP A 517 -22.49 -36.16 18.69
CA ASP A 517 -22.88 -35.15 19.69
C ASP A 517 -23.04 -33.73 19.10
N ILE A 518 -22.88 -33.57 17.79
CA ILE A 518 -22.77 -32.24 17.16
C ILE A 518 -24.05 -31.41 17.32
N THR A 519 -25.21 -32.04 17.21
CA THR A 519 -26.52 -31.36 17.34
C THR A 519 -26.70 -30.74 18.73
N ASN A 520 -26.31 -31.46 19.78
CA ASN A 520 -26.37 -30.95 21.15
C ASN A 520 -25.35 -29.82 21.37
N GLN A 521 -24.17 -29.93 20.78
CA GLN A 521 -23.14 -28.90 20.85
C GLN A 521 -23.56 -27.59 20.14
N ILE A 522 -24.17 -27.70 18.95
CA ILE A 522 -24.76 -26.56 18.24
C ILE A 522 -25.85 -25.90 19.08
N PHE A 523 -26.72 -26.71 19.71
CA PHE A 523 -27.75 -26.18 20.60
C PHE A 523 -27.15 -25.45 21.81
N THR A 524 -26.09 -26.01 22.41
CA THR A 524 -25.38 -25.42 23.55
C THR A 524 -24.77 -24.07 23.18
N PHE A 525 -24.11 -23.97 22.03
CA PHE A 525 -23.58 -22.72 21.49
C PHE A 525 -24.70 -21.72 21.18
N THR A 526 -25.65 -22.07 20.32
CA THR A 526 -26.71 -21.13 19.88
C THR A 526 -27.59 -20.61 21.01
N ARG A 527 -27.70 -21.35 22.12
CA ARG A 527 -28.46 -20.92 23.32
C ARG A 527 -27.59 -20.29 24.41
N ALA A 528 -26.31 -20.04 24.15
CA ALA A 528 -25.35 -19.51 25.11
C ALA A 528 -25.41 -20.26 26.45
N LYS A 529 -25.24 -21.60 26.40
CA LYS A 529 -25.24 -22.47 27.58
C LYS A 529 -23.81 -22.92 27.94
N GLY A 530 -23.63 -23.38 29.18
CA GLY A 530 -22.32 -23.83 29.66
C GLY A 530 -21.32 -22.67 29.70
N MET A 531 -20.11 -22.91 29.21
CA MET A 531 -19.03 -21.91 29.15
C MET A 531 -19.40 -20.68 28.33
N PHE A 532 -20.27 -20.81 27.32
CA PHE A 532 -20.73 -19.69 26.49
C PHE A 532 -21.62 -18.68 27.23
N ALA A 533 -22.14 -19.07 28.41
CA ALA A 533 -22.99 -18.25 29.27
C ALA A 533 -22.20 -17.44 30.30
N CYS A 534 -20.91 -17.70 30.47
CA CYS A 534 -20.14 -17.02 31.50
C CYS A 534 -19.93 -15.55 31.13
N ASN A 535 -19.86 -14.68 32.15
CA ASN A 535 -19.74 -13.23 31.92
C ASN A 535 -18.51 -12.88 31.07
N LEU A 536 -17.38 -13.56 31.31
CA LEU A 536 -16.16 -13.38 30.52
C LEU A 536 -16.39 -13.70 29.04
N ALA A 537 -17.06 -14.81 28.73
CA ALA A 537 -17.38 -15.18 27.35
C ALA A 537 -18.34 -14.17 26.71
N MET A 538 -19.29 -13.62 27.46
CA MET A 538 -20.25 -12.62 26.98
C MET A 538 -19.58 -11.28 26.66
N GLU A 539 -18.72 -10.79 27.55
CA GLU A 539 -17.97 -9.54 27.37
C GLU A 539 -16.91 -9.64 26.26
N ALA A 540 -16.38 -10.84 26.03
CA ALA A 540 -15.35 -11.09 25.03
C ALA A 540 -15.87 -11.19 23.57
N ARG A 541 -17.19 -11.26 23.35
CA ARG A 541 -17.79 -11.56 22.03
C ARG A 541 -17.36 -10.59 20.93
N ASP A 542 -17.23 -9.31 21.25
CA ASP A 542 -16.92 -8.24 20.31
C ASP A 542 -15.46 -7.76 20.39
N THR A 543 -14.73 -8.18 21.42
CA THR A 543 -13.38 -7.69 21.73
C THR A 543 -12.28 -8.70 21.39
N VAL A 544 -12.62 -9.99 21.37
CA VAL A 544 -11.70 -11.09 21.05
C VAL A 544 -12.00 -11.63 19.66
N SER A 545 -10.94 -11.95 18.89
CA SER A 545 -11.13 -12.55 17.57
C SER A 545 -11.87 -13.89 17.69
N PRO A 546 -12.81 -14.22 16.78
CA PRO A 546 -13.69 -15.38 16.95
C PRO A 546 -12.95 -16.71 17.16
N GLY A 547 -11.84 -16.96 16.45
CA GLY A 547 -11.03 -18.17 16.64
C GLY A 547 -10.51 -18.32 18.08
N LEU A 548 -9.90 -17.27 18.63
CA LEU A 548 -9.41 -17.25 20.02
C LEU A 548 -10.55 -17.34 21.05
N TRP A 549 -11.71 -16.72 20.75
CA TRP A 549 -12.87 -16.84 21.64
C TRP A 549 -13.33 -18.30 21.76
N TRP A 550 -13.36 -19.03 20.63
CA TRP A 550 -13.68 -20.46 20.65
C TRP A 550 -12.62 -21.29 21.36
N GLU A 551 -11.34 -20.95 21.23
CA GLU A 551 -10.27 -21.59 21.98
C GLU A 551 -10.46 -21.43 23.50
N GLN A 552 -10.86 -20.25 23.96
CA GLN A 552 -11.02 -19.94 25.39
C GLN A 552 -12.32 -20.46 26.01
N PHE A 553 -13.42 -20.48 25.26
CA PHE A 553 -14.76 -20.72 25.83
C PHE A 553 -15.50 -21.90 25.20
N GLY A 554 -14.86 -22.61 24.26
CA GLY A 554 -15.45 -23.71 23.48
C GLY A 554 -15.60 -25.05 24.20
N ASP A 555 -15.13 -25.19 25.44
CA ASP A 555 -15.02 -26.48 26.15
C ASP A 555 -16.37 -27.21 26.31
N SER A 556 -17.48 -26.47 26.34
CA SER A 556 -18.84 -27.05 26.39
C SER A 556 -19.29 -27.68 25.07
N ALA A 557 -18.51 -27.53 24.00
CA ALA A 557 -18.80 -28.02 22.66
C ALA A 557 -17.51 -28.44 21.92
N PRO A 558 -16.79 -29.48 22.38
CA PRO A 558 -15.43 -29.76 21.92
C PRO A 558 -15.29 -30.14 20.43
N VAL A 559 -16.30 -30.79 19.84
CA VAL A 559 -16.27 -31.12 18.40
C VAL A 559 -16.53 -29.86 17.58
N LEU A 560 -17.54 -29.08 17.97
CA LEU A 560 -17.87 -27.82 17.32
C LEU A 560 -16.76 -26.78 17.49
N GLN A 561 -16.09 -26.75 18.65
CA GLN A 561 -14.94 -25.90 18.95
C GLN A 561 -13.81 -26.15 17.95
N ARG A 562 -13.44 -27.43 17.69
CA ARG A 562 -12.42 -27.76 16.69
C ARG A 562 -12.82 -27.26 15.29
N VAL A 563 -14.08 -27.45 14.90
CA VAL A 563 -14.59 -26.94 13.62
C VAL A 563 -14.53 -25.41 13.56
N ALA A 564 -14.98 -24.73 14.61
CA ALA A 564 -15.05 -23.29 14.69
C ALA A 564 -13.68 -22.63 14.67
N ILE A 565 -12.73 -23.14 15.45
CA ILE A 565 -11.34 -22.67 15.42
C ILE A 565 -10.78 -22.82 14.00
N ARG A 566 -10.98 -23.97 13.36
CA ARG A 566 -10.48 -24.19 11.99
C ARG A 566 -11.09 -23.25 10.95
N ILE A 567 -12.38 -22.93 11.04
CA ILE A 567 -13.04 -22.03 10.08
C ILE A 567 -12.69 -20.56 10.35
N LEU A 568 -12.78 -20.14 11.62
CA LEU A 568 -12.64 -18.75 12.03
C LEU A 568 -11.18 -18.26 12.09
N SER A 569 -10.23 -19.18 11.93
CA SER A 569 -8.80 -18.91 11.81
C SER A 569 -8.35 -18.60 10.37
N GLN A 570 -9.27 -18.66 9.40
CA GLN A 570 -8.92 -18.50 7.99
C GLN A 570 -9.07 -17.06 7.49
N VAL A 571 -8.11 -16.63 6.66
CA VAL A 571 -8.20 -15.41 5.84
C VAL A 571 -9.20 -15.61 4.70
N CYS A 572 -9.69 -14.57 4.03
CA CYS A 572 -10.54 -14.74 2.84
C CYS A 572 -10.02 -13.98 1.61
N SER A 573 -8.82 -13.41 1.69
CA SER A 573 -8.20 -12.66 0.59
C SER A 573 -6.73 -13.02 0.42
N THR A 574 -6.23 -12.76 -0.78
CA THR A 574 -4.79 -12.72 -1.05
C THR A 574 -4.19 -11.47 -0.40
N PHE A 575 -2.96 -11.59 0.09
CA PHE A 575 -2.17 -10.43 0.48
C PHE A 575 -1.83 -9.66 -0.79
N THR A 576 -2.36 -8.45 -0.95
CA THR A 576 -1.97 -7.56 -2.05
C THR A 576 -0.64 -6.93 -1.70
N PHE A 577 0.43 -7.69 -1.93
CA PHE A 577 1.76 -7.18 -1.70
C PHE A 577 2.25 -6.38 -2.92
N GLU A 578 3.03 -5.34 -2.66
CA GLU A 578 3.59 -4.46 -3.67
C GLU A 578 4.18 -5.27 -4.82
N ARG A 579 3.56 -5.05 -5.97
CA ARG A 579 3.82 -5.63 -7.28
C ARG A 579 5.21 -5.26 -7.80
N HIS A 580 6.27 -5.67 -7.10
CA HIS A 580 7.65 -5.60 -7.56
C HIS A 580 7.91 -6.72 -8.58
N TRP A 581 7.03 -6.80 -9.60
CA TRP A 581 7.02 -7.82 -10.64
C TRP A 581 8.31 -7.85 -11.44
N SER A 582 9.05 -6.74 -11.49
CA SER A 582 10.40 -6.67 -12.03
C SER A 582 11.34 -7.72 -11.40
N THR A 583 11.18 -8.02 -10.11
CA THR A 583 11.97 -9.05 -9.40
C THR A 583 11.62 -10.45 -9.88
N PHE A 584 10.34 -10.79 -10.00
CA PHE A 584 9.92 -12.11 -10.53
C PHE A 584 10.23 -12.29 -12.01
N GLN A 585 10.10 -11.23 -12.80
CA GLN A 585 10.52 -11.24 -14.20
C GLN A 585 12.02 -11.52 -14.36
N GLN A 586 12.84 -11.10 -13.39
CA GLN A 586 14.26 -11.46 -13.36
C GLN A 586 14.50 -12.93 -12.98
N ILE A 587 13.67 -13.54 -12.12
CA ILE A 587 13.74 -14.97 -11.73
C ILE A 587 13.53 -15.85 -12.95
N HIS A 588 12.46 -15.54 -13.68
CA HIS A 588 11.98 -16.35 -14.80
C HIS A 588 12.56 -15.89 -16.14
N SER A 589 13.67 -15.14 -16.13
CA SER A 589 14.38 -14.77 -17.34
C SER A 589 15.13 -15.97 -17.92
N GLU A 590 14.88 -16.27 -19.19
CA GLU A 590 15.56 -17.33 -19.94
C GLU A 590 17.06 -17.08 -20.13
N LYS A 591 17.53 -15.84 -19.90
CA LYS A 591 18.93 -15.42 -20.09
C LYS A 591 19.87 -15.86 -18.96
N ARG A 592 19.39 -16.57 -17.93
CA ARG A 592 20.17 -16.98 -16.75
C ARG A 592 20.40 -18.49 -16.67
N ASN A 593 21.56 -18.88 -16.14
CA ASN A 593 21.90 -20.29 -15.91
C ASN A 593 21.12 -20.86 -14.70
N LYS A 594 21.18 -22.18 -14.48
CA LYS A 594 20.43 -22.87 -13.42
C LYS A 594 20.81 -22.41 -12.00
N ILE A 595 22.09 -22.19 -11.73
CA ILE A 595 22.61 -21.77 -10.42
C ILE A 595 22.11 -20.36 -10.07
N ASP A 596 22.11 -19.46 -11.06
CA ASP A 596 21.60 -18.09 -10.90
C ASP A 596 20.08 -18.08 -10.62
N LYS A 597 19.33 -19.05 -11.16
CA LYS A 597 17.91 -19.22 -10.87
C LYS A 597 17.68 -19.71 -9.43
N GLU A 598 18.46 -20.67 -8.95
CA GLU A 598 18.38 -21.18 -7.57
C GLU A 598 18.72 -20.08 -6.55
N ILE A 599 19.81 -19.34 -6.75
CA ILE A 599 20.18 -18.19 -5.90
C ILE A 599 19.06 -17.14 -5.88
N LEU A 600 18.46 -16.85 -7.03
CA LEU A 600 17.41 -15.83 -7.11
C LEU A 600 16.10 -16.30 -6.47
N ASN A 601 15.75 -17.58 -6.57
CA ASN A 601 14.62 -18.17 -5.84
C ASN A 601 14.81 -18.02 -4.33
N ASP A 602 16.03 -18.27 -3.83
CA ASP A 602 16.35 -18.13 -2.41
C ASP A 602 16.27 -16.68 -1.94
N LEU A 603 16.78 -15.74 -2.75
CA LEU A 603 16.65 -14.31 -2.49
C LEU A 603 15.18 -13.88 -2.44
N VAL A 604 14.35 -14.39 -3.34
CA VAL A 604 12.92 -14.05 -3.39
C VAL A 604 12.18 -14.65 -2.20
N TYR A 605 12.46 -15.90 -1.86
CA TYR A 605 11.91 -16.54 -0.67
C TYR A 605 12.24 -15.75 0.60
N ILE A 606 13.50 -15.35 0.79
CA ILE A 606 13.92 -14.54 1.94
C ILE A 606 13.26 -13.17 1.90
N ASN A 607 13.31 -12.48 0.75
CA ASN A 607 12.75 -11.15 0.60
C ASN A 607 11.27 -11.13 0.95
N TYR A 608 10.48 -12.05 0.37
CA TYR A 608 9.05 -12.16 0.62
C TYR A 608 8.75 -12.41 2.09
N ASN A 609 9.39 -13.41 2.68
CA ASN A 609 9.10 -13.79 4.06
C ASN A 609 9.55 -12.73 5.08
N LEU A 610 10.66 -12.02 4.84
CA LEU A 610 11.09 -10.90 5.69
C LEU A 610 10.12 -9.71 5.58
N ARG A 611 9.62 -9.42 4.37
CA ARG A 611 8.64 -8.35 4.15
C ARG A 611 7.29 -8.67 4.82
N LEU A 612 6.80 -9.90 4.69
CA LEU A 612 5.61 -10.38 5.42
C LEU A 612 5.80 -10.30 6.95
N ALA A 613 6.99 -10.66 7.46
CA ALA A 613 7.31 -10.53 8.89
C ALA A 613 7.24 -9.07 9.37
N ARG A 614 7.74 -8.14 8.55
CA ARG A 614 7.76 -6.72 8.86
C ARG A 614 6.33 -6.20 9.03
N GLN A 615 5.45 -6.48 8.07
CA GLN A 615 4.06 -5.99 8.10
C GLN A 615 3.31 -6.44 9.36
N MET A 616 3.56 -7.67 9.85
CA MET A 616 2.97 -8.15 11.11
C MET A 616 3.50 -7.42 12.36
N ARG A 617 4.77 -6.95 12.33
CA ARG A 617 5.41 -6.22 13.44
C ARG A 617 5.09 -4.73 13.45
N THR A 618 5.00 -4.08 12.28
CA THR A 618 4.51 -2.70 12.13
C THR A 618 2.98 -2.66 12.18
N LYS A 619 2.38 -3.16 13.27
CA LYS A 619 1.04 -2.72 13.71
C LYS A 619 1.09 -1.27 14.19
N SER A 620 1.72 -0.37 13.44
CA SER A 620 1.50 1.06 13.60
C SER A 620 0.11 1.35 13.05
N VAL A 621 -0.71 1.98 13.89
CA VAL A 621 -2.10 2.41 13.62
C VAL A 621 -2.24 3.32 12.38
N GLU A 622 -1.15 3.69 11.71
CA GLU A 622 -1.09 4.74 10.68
C GLU A 622 -1.09 4.25 9.22
N ALA A 623 -0.81 2.99 8.90
CA ALA A 623 -0.74 2.53 7.49
C ALA A 623 -2.08 1.91 7.03
N ASP A 624 -2.77 2.57 6.09
CA ASP A 624 -4.00 2.06 5.48
C ASP A 624 -3.67 0.86 4.57
N PRO A 625 -4.20 -0.36 4.82
CA PRO A 625 -3.86 -1.57 4.04
C PRO A 625 -4.30 -1.49 2.58
N ILE A 626 -5.10 -0.49 2.20
CA ILE A 626 -5.52 -0.28 0.81
C ILE A 626 -4.82 0.90 0.13
N GLN A 627 -3.95 1.64 0.83
CA GLN A 627 -3.17 2.75 0.27
C GLN A 627 -1.68 2.37 0.17
N PHE A 628 -1.09 2.56 -1.00
CA PHE A 628 0.33 2.23 -1.25
C PHE A 628 1.08 3.41 -1.83
N ASP A 629 2.06 3.93 -1.11
CA ASP A 629 2.86 5.08 -1.58
C ASP A 629 3.87 4.69 -2.68
N ASP A 630 4.24 3.41 -2.76
CA ASP A 630 5.30 2.90 -3.63
C ASP A 630 4.76 2.29 -4.95
N ILE A 631 3.45 2.35 -5.21
CA ILE A 631 2.81 1.91 -6.46
C ILE A 631 2.23 3.14 -7.16
N ASP A 632 2.39 3.27 -8.48
CA ASP A 632 1.64 4.27 -9.25
C ASP A 632 0.41 3.62 -9.93
N MET A 633 -0.76 3.79 -9.31
CA MET A 633 -2.08 3.46 -9.88
C MET A 633 -2.84 4.74 -10.28
N THR A 634 -2.12 5.87 -10.32
CA THR A 634 -2.68 7.21 -10.40
C THR A 634 -2.21 7.95 -11.64
N SER A 635 -1.53 7.26 -12.57
CA SER A 635 -1.08 7.83 -13.83
C SER A 635 -2.22 8.54 -14.58
N GLU A 636 -3.44 7.98 -14.57
CA GLU A 636 -4.64 8.63 -15.16
C GLU A 636 -5.05 9.96 -14.50
N TRP A 637 -4.57 10.23 -13.29
CA TRP A 637 -4.83 11.45 -12.53
C TRP A 637 -3.75 12.52 -12.73
N VAL A 638 -2.61 12.17 -13.32
CA VAL A 638 -1.45 13.06 -13.52
C VAL A 638 -1.08 13.17 -15.00
N GLU A 639 -1.01 12.08 -15.75
CA GLU A 639 -0.65 12.08 -17.17
C GLU A 639 -1.68 12.85 -18.02
N GLU A 640 -1.19 13.77 -18.87
CA GLU A 640 -2.00 14.36 -19.93
C GLU A 640 -2.39 13.23 -20.89
N SER A 641 -3.67 13.17 -21.28
CA SER A 641 -4.07 12.24 -22.33
C SER A 641 -3.40 12.70 -23.63
N GLU A 642 -2.28 12.07 -23.99
CA GLU A 642 -1.76 12.19 -25.35
C GLU A 642 -2.90 11.82 -26.31
N ASN A 643 -3.12 12.65 -27.34
CA ASN A 643 -4.03 12.30 -28.43
C ASN A 643 -3.78 10.83 -28.81
N PRO A 644 -4.82 9.98 -28.94
CA PRO A 644 -4.61 8.57 -29.21
C PRO A 644 -3.79 8.48 -30.50
N SER A 645 -2.53 8.02 -30.37
CA SER A 645 -1.76 7.67 -31.56
C SER A 645 -2.59 6.64 -32.34
N PRO A 646 -2.65 6.69 -33.68
CA PRO A 646 -3.51 5.82 -34.48
C PRO A 646 -3.30 4.31 -34.22
N THR A 647 -2.21 3.93 -33.57
CA THR A 647 -1.90 2.56 -33.14
C THR A 647 -2.74 2.06 -31.96
N GLN A 648 -3.36 2.93 -31.14
CA GLN A 648 -4.24 2.50 -30.03
C GLN A 648 -5.64 2.07 -30.47
N TRP A 649 -6.05 2.34 -31.73
CA TRP A 649 -7.35 1.90 -32.24
C TRP A 649 -7.36 0.39 -32.59
N LEU A 650 -6.19 -0.18 -32.89
CA LEU A 650 -6.04 -1.61 -33.21
C LEU A 650 -6.21 -2.52 -31.98
N ASP A 651 -5.91 -2.04 -30.77
CA ASP A 651 -6.06 -2.81 -29.53
C ASP A 651 -7.51 -2.85 -28.99
N ARG A 652 -8.44 -2.10 -29.59
CA ARG A 652 -9.88 -2.16 -29.24
C ARG A 652 -10.64 -3.28 -29.93
N PHE A 653 -10.05 -3.97 -30.90
CA PHE A 653 -10.65 -5.15 -31.52
C PHE A 653 -9.94 -6.40 -31.01
N GLY A 654 -10.43 -6.92 -29.88
CA GLY A 654 -10.12 -8.27 -29.45
C GLY A 654 -10.60 -9.30 -30.49
N SER A 655 -9.72 -10.27 -30.74
CA SER A 655 -9.89 -11.50 -31.52
C SER A 655 -11.32 -12.05 -31.58
N ALA A 656 -12.08 -11.63 -32.59
CA ALA A 656 -13.05 -12.49 -33.24
C ALA A 656 -12.39 -12.91 -34.55
N LEU A 657 -11.87 -14.14 -34.60
CA LEU A 657 -11.67 -15.01 -35.75
C LEU A 657 -10.74 -16.14 -35.31
N ASP A 658 -11.35 -17.19 -34.75
CA ASP A 658 -10.76 -18.52 -34.77
C ASP A 658 -10.68 -19.01 -36.22
N GLY A 659 -9.53 -19.59 -36.58
CA GLY A 659 -9.43 -20.70 -37.53
C GLY A 659 -9.62 -20.41 -39.03
N GLY A 660 -8.50 -20.45 -39.76
CA GLY A 660 -8.42 -21.10 -41.07
C GLY A 660 -8.90 -20.32 -42.29
N ASP A 661 -7.97 -19.59 -42.94
CA ASP A 661 -7.63 -19.77 -44.37
C ASP A 661 -6.75 -18.60 -44.84
N LEU A 662 -5.44 -18.80 -44.76
CA LEU A 662 -4.47 -17.95 -45.46
C LEU A 662 -4.46 -18.35 -46.93
N ASN A 663 -5.29 -17.70 -47.74
CA ASN A 663 -4.99 -17.54 -49.17
C ASN A 663 -4.44 -16.13 -49.40
N THR A 664 -3.13 -16.10 -49.59
CA THR A 664 -2.33 -14.90 -49.85
C THR A 664 -2.55 -14.48 -51.30
N ARG A 665 -3.31 -13.40 -51.54
CA ARG A 665 -3.15 -12.45 -52.67
C ARG A 665 -4.27 -11.42 -52.66
N GLN A 666 -3.90 -10.18 -52.99
CA GLN A 666 -4.73 -8.97 -53.14
C GLN A 666 -4.93 -8.14 -51.88
N PHE A 667 -3.95 -7.29 -51.55
CA PHE A 667 -4.19 -5.89 -51.16
C PHE A 667 -2.89 -5.10 -51.36
N ASN A 668 -2.66 -4.70 -52.61
CA ASN A 668 -1.67 -3.71 -53.00
C ASN A 668 -2.33 -2.86 -54.08
N ALA A 669 -3.18 -1.92 -53.66
CA ALA A 669 -3.61 -0.73 -54.43
C ALA A 669 -4.81 -0.08 -53.71
N ALA A 670 -4.57 1.06 -53.07
CA ALA A 670 -5.49 2.20 -52.94
C ALA A 670 -5.08 3.07 -51.73
N ILE A 671 -3.85 3.55 -51.75
CA ILE A 671 -3.46 4.79 -51.08
C ILE A 671 -2.97 5.68 -52.22
N PHE A 672 -3.40 6.94 -52.25
CA PHE A 672 -3.27 7.95 -53.31
C PHE A 672 -4.44 8.04 -54.29
N GLY A 673 -5.33 8.99 -53.99
CA GLY A 673 -6.39 9.47 -54.88
C GLY A 673 -6.98 10.75 -54.30
N ASN A 674 -6.54 11.87 -54.85
CA ASN A 674 -6.86 13.24 -54.47
C ASN A 674 -8.28 13.64 -54.95
N ASP A 675 -8.74 14.76 -54.40
CA ASP A 675 -9.68 15.74 -54.96
C ASP A 675 -11.15 15.82 -54.49
N HIS A 676 -11.43 17.08 -54.13
CA HIS A 676 -12.63 17.77 -53.68
C HIS A 676 -13.88 17.56 -54.54
N ILE A 677 -15.06 17.66 -53.92
CA ILE A 677 -16.24 18.35 -54.46
C ILE A 677 -17.08 18.93 -53.29
N PHE A 678 -17.44 20.21 -53.45
CA PHE A 678 -18.31 21.08 -52.64
C PHE A 678 -19.73 20.50 -52.35
N GLY A 679 -20.48 20.99 -51.36
CA GLY A 679 -20.19 22.16 -50.54
C GLY A 679 -21.28 22.65 -49.59
N LEU A 680 -20.97 23.87 -49.14
CA LEU A 680 -21.51 24.74 -48.08
C LEU A 680 -21.05 24.42 -46.66
#